data_AF-A0A8J7IV82-F1
#
_entry.id   AF-A0A8J7IV82-F1
#
_cell.length_a   1.000
_cell.length_b   1.000
_cell.length_c   1.000
_cell.angle_alpha   90.00
_cell.angle_beta   90.00
_cell.angle_gamma   90.00
#
_symmetry.space_group_name_H-M   'P 1'
#
loop_
_entity.id
_entity.type
_entity.pdbx_description
1 polymer ?
#
loop_
_entity_poly.entity_id
_entity_poly.type
_entity_poly.pdbx_seq_one_letter_code
_entity_poly.pdbx_strand_id
1 'polypeptide(L)'
;MNCKLSCNKPYCTGSFYPKKIKNTSMLWRNFILLISVLLTNTLSAQITNRCLEFDGQSNTYVSAGDVNALDGVSAFTVEAWIYIDQWNEGAYIYKKEGANWTYKISMSLGPVASKRLYFHVSDGINTYMAIDNSAISVGNWHHVAVAYNGGGSAYNQMKVYIDGTEVTNKWFSNYEGVLPSLTPSTTGDLVIGRDFNGKIDELRVWSRTLSGLEIEYRNTINTYHPYYSDLVVYYTGDQYQSTNVVDYKGTHHGSVSGNVTKGVVSGNDNFNYKIVSAYIREGFYQIGEIKDEYLLNNNDLILFGAAPDSEGQIRVSYPDNDGVLTNVDYLSSYSGRNGVLKFNGAGSSANCNKGLLNATGEFTFEAWVYIDEWVENSTIFLKQGNDWTNKVDIQLGEVASKRLYFHVNNNGNTYAAVDNSITVGSWNHIAFSYKGSNPAFGQIAITINGSAVTPWYNTSGATIPATCPSGNDNFYLGNGFKGKLDEIRMWGVYRTPGQIASYMNGEINKTWWDYSLMSAYWKVNDSVAPAKDLKNIRTDINTIKQIFNGREGAKFRIGLATGDYKKMMKTETGRRNFAHHVKDFLNEYNLDGVDLDFEWNYTSQEWADYNTLIETVNDSLPASSIFSVSLHSYFYSLTPSAMNAVDFIGMQIYGPQTELFPYDRFVADYNKFINYGYPAKKLVMGLPFYAMNNGTEITYKSILDVYPNLETEKDTVQINNYPAIFNGVDTVKKKAAYVAAQNMGGIMYWDSRTDTDYTNSKCLLRALNTEINANVPTLISTVTSKFANGTKASSEEQDLIIKDQLRLYPNPASNMVTVRAKDPIESITVLNQLGARVYFRKDHIGNENFVEINTSGYKSGLYFVKVKLRGDEKSQTLKLLVR
;
A
#
# COMPACT_ATOMS: atom_id res chain seq x y z
N MET A 1 -8.77 -44.43 -80.06
CA MET A 1 -9.82 -43.42 -79.84
C MET A 1 -9.21 -42.35 -78.94
N ASN A 2 -8.67 -41.24 -79.46
CA ASN A 2 -9.32 -40.11 -80.17
C ASN A 2 -10.08 -39.23 -79.17
N CYS A 3 -9.99 -37.90 -79.11
CA CYS A 3 -9.14 -36.87 -79.77
C CYS A 3 -9.20 -35.61 -78.85
N LYS A 4 -8.14 -34.83 -78.54
CA LYS A 4 -7.27 -33.91 -79.33
C LYS A 4 -7.72 -32.43 -79.25
N LEU A 5 -6.74 -31.51 -79.17
CA LEU A 5 -6.79 -30.02 -79.36
C LEU A 5 -7.24 -29.16 -78.13
N SER A 6 -6.66 -27.99 -77.83
CA SER A 6 -5.48 -27.27 -78.41
C SER A 6 -4.92 -26.15 -77.50
N CYS A 7 -3.63 -25.84 -77.63
CA CYS A 7 -2.99 -24.62 -77.09
C CYS A 7 -3.25 -23.37 -77.96
N ASN A 8 -3.13 -22.15 -77.39
CA ASN A 8 -2.23 -21.10 -77.92
C ASN A 8 -2.08 -19.85 -77.01
N LYS A 9 -0.89 -19.24 -77.10
CA LYS A 9 -0.44 -17.91 -76.59
C LYS A 9 -0.90 -16.76 -77.56
N PRO A 10 -0.55 -15.44 -77.47
CA PRO A 10 0.56 -14.72 -76.78
C PRO A 10 0.16 -13.37 -76.09
N TYR A 11 0.96 -12.35 -75.75
CA TYR A 11 2.35 -11.93 -76.11
C TYR A 11 3.14 -11.17 -74.98
N CYS A 12 4.25 -10.53 -75.37
CA CYS A 12 5.35 -9.84 -74.65
C CYS A 12 5.01 -8.40 -74.13
N THR A 13 5.86 -7.65 -73.39
CA THR A 13 7.34 -7.55 -73.24
C THR A 13 7.73 -7.19 -71.78
N GLY A 14 8.98 -7.23 -71.28
CA GLY A 14 10.30 -7.53 -71.87
C GLY A 14 11.34 -7.88 -70.77
N SER A 15 12.63 -8.06 -71.10
CA SER A 15 13.61 -8.75 -70.21
C SER A 15 15.10 -8.42 -70.44
N PHE A 16 15.93 -8.76 -69.43
CA PHE A 16 17.42 -8.82 -69.38
C PHE A 16 18.20 -7.49 -69.17
N TYR A 17 19.44 -7.43 -68.63
CA TYR A 17 20.49 -8.45 -68.33
C TYR A 17 21.21 -8.18 -66.95
N PRO A 18 21.92 -9.15 -66.32
CA PRO A 18 22.69 -8.96 -65.07
C PRO A 18 24.24 -9.05 -65.25
N LYS A 19 25.02 -8.79 -64.18
CA LYS A 19 26.48 -9.05 -64.12
C LYS A 19 26.97 -9.51 -62.73
N LYS A 20 27.96 -10.42 -62.71
CA LYS A 20 28.72 -10.89 -61.53
C LYS A 20 30.02 -10.08 -61.36
N ILE A 21 30.68 -10.11 -60.17
CA ILE A 21 32.03 -10.71 -59.94
C ILE A 21 32.72 -10.31 -58.59
N LYS A 22 33.18 -11.36 -57.85
CA LYS A 22 34.33 -11.53 -56.91
C LYS A 22 34.50 -10.82 -55.54
N ASN A 23 34.93 -11.69 -54.61
CA ASN A 23 35.57 -11.50 -53.29
C ASN A 23 36.60 -10.36 -53.15
N THR A 24 36.73 -9.85 -51.92
CA THR A 24 38.04 -9.80 -51.22
C THR A 24 37.85 -9.70 -49.70
N SER A 25 38.84 -10.20 -48.95
CA SER A 25 38.88 -10.20 -47.49
C SER A 25 39.60 -8.95 -46.94
N MET A 26 38.92 -8.13 -46.13
CA MET A 26 39.48 -7.31 -45.03
C MET A 26 38.34 -6.53 -44.34
N LEU A 27 38.64 -5.88 -43.20
CA LEU A 27 37.71 -5.10 -42.36
C LEU A 27 36.75 -5.90 -41.46
N TRP A 28 37.31 -6.89 -40.77
CA TRP A 28 36.94 -7.12 -39.36
C TRP A 28 37.56 -5.99 -38.50
N ARG A 29 36.74 -5.03 -38.07
CA ARG A 29 36.85 -4.17 -36.86
C ARG A 29 35.99 -2.91 -37.04
N ASN A 30 35.39 -2.44 -35.93
CA ASN A 30 34.68 -1.17 -35.78
C ASN A 30 33.30 -1.04 -36.46
N PHE A 31 32.30 -1.79 -35.96
CA PHE A 31 30.91 -1.31 -35.87
C PHE A 31 30.15 -2.00 -34.71
N ILE A 32 30.69 -1.84 -33.50
CA ILE A 32 29.99 -2.08 -32.24
C ILE A 32 30.24 -0.84 -31.39
N LEU A 33 29.29 0.10 -31.35
CA LEU A 33 29.19 1.13 -30.31
C LEU A 33 27.80 1.82 -30.37
N LEU A 34 27.19 2.01 -29.20
CA LEU A 34 25.95 2.77 -28.93
C LEU A 34 24.67 2.44 -29.74
N ILE A 35 23.96 1.39 -29.33
CA ILE A 35 22.62 1.57 -28.73
C ILE A 35 22.56 0.75 -27.43
N SER A 36 23.19 1.29 -26.39
CA SER A 36 22.98 0.88 -25.01
C SER A 36 22.22 1.99 -24.29
N VAL A 37 20.99 2.25 -24.73
CA VAL A 37 20.05 3.03 -23.93
C VAL A 37 19.70 2.16 -22.73
N LEU A 38 20.06 2.62 -21.54
CA LEU A 38 19.69 2.01 -20.28
C LEU A 38 18.17 2.06 -20.11
N LEU A 39 17.48 1.04 -20.61
CA LEU A 39 16.17 0.65 -20.10
C LEU A 39 16.34 -0.07 -18.75
N THR A 40 16.86 0.68 -17.77
CA THR A 40 16.62 0.38 -16.37
C THR A 40 15.17 0.73 -16.08
N ASN A 41 14.27 -0.22 -16.35
CA ASN A 41 12.94 -0.24 -15.74
C ASN A 41 13.18 -0.37 -14.23
N THR A 42 13.30 0.76 -13.55
CA THR A 42 13.36 0.81 -12.11
C THR A 42 11.95 0.55 -11.61
N LEU A 43 11.79 -0.51 -10.81
CA LEU A 43 10.52 -0.89 -10.22
C LEU A 43 9.96 0.32 -9.45
N SER A 44 8.92 0.96 -9.97
CA SER A 44 8.39 2.21 -9.39
C SER A 44 7.64 2.01 -8.06
N ALA A 45 7.66 0.80 -7.49
CA ALA A 45 6.99 0.39 -6.26
C ALA A 45 7.64 0.91 -4.95
N GLN A 46 8.62 1.81 -5.01
CA GLN A 46 9.49 2.19 -3.89
C GLN A 46 9.95 3.64 -3.98
N ILE A 47 10.47 4.19 -2.87
CA ILE A 47 11.33 5.39 -2.95
C ILE A 47 12.62 5.02 -3.70
N THR A 48 13.08 5.91 -4.57
CA THR A 48 14.34 5.66 -5.29
C THR A 48 15.52 5.75 -4.32
N ASN A 49 16.21 4.62 -4.08
CA ASN A 49 17.45 4.59 -3.32
C ASN A 49 18.46 5.58 -3.93
N ARG A 50 18.94 6.51 -3.10
CA ARG A 50 19.97 7.48 -3.46
C ARG A 50 21.12 7.48 -2.46
N CYS A 51 22.30 7.79 -2.99
CA CYS A 51 23.54 7.94 -2.25
C CYS A 51 24.03 9.38 -2.25
N LEU A 52 25.00 9.69 -1.39
CA LEU A 52 25.76 10.93 -1.39
C LEU A 52 26.98 10.78 -2.30
N GLU A 53 27.15 11.67 -3.26
CA GLU A 53 28.26 11.66 -4.23
C GLU A 53 29.27 12.78 -3.92
N PHE A 54 30.57 12.46 -3.95
CA PHE A 54 31.69 13.33 -3.58
C PHE A 54 32.74 13.36 -4.70
N ASP A 55 33.28 14.55 -5.00
CA ASP A 55 34.15 14.80 -6.18
C ASP A 55 35.66 14.80 -5.88
N GLY A 56 36.07 14.37 -4.68
CA GLY A 56 37.46 14.30 -4.26
C GLY A 56 38.10 15.63 -3.86
N GLN A 57 37.37 16.75 -3.89
CA GLN A 57 37.95 18.05 -3.51
C GLN A 57 37.99 18.24 -1.99
N SER A 58 39.04 18.91 -1.49
CA SER A 58 39.29 19.08 -0.05
C SER A 58 38.26 19.94 0.71
N ASN A 59 37.44 20.70 -0.01
CA ASN A 59 36.30 21.46 0.50
C ASN A 59 34.96 20.72 0.35
N THR A 60 34.93 19.57 -0.32
CA THR A 60 33.74 18.73 -0.50
C THR A 60 33.62 17.75 0.67
N TYR A 61 32.55 17.86 1.47
CA TYR A 61 32.24 16.97 2.59
C TYR A 61 30.83 17.23 3.13
N VAL A 62 30.34 16.32 3.98
CA VAL A 62 29.16 16.57 4.83
C VAL A 62 29.61 16.64 6.29
N SER A 63 29.21 17.67 7.04
CA SER A 63 29.44 17.74 8.49
C SER A 63 28.15 17.50 9.27
N ALA A 64 28.17 16.51 10.16
CA ALA A 64 27.11 16.21 11.14
C ALA A 64 27.17 17.11 12.39
N GLY A 65 28.10 18.08 12.42
CA GLY A 65 28.47 18.84 13.61
C GLY A 65 29.15 17.97 14.67
N ASP A 66 29.20 18.48 15.90
CA ASP A 66 29.76 17.75 17.05
C ASP A 66 28.82 16.61 17.51
N VAL A 67 29.18 15.38 17.15
CA VAL A 67 28.49 14.15 17.60
C VAL A 67 29.07 13.69 18.94
N ASN A 68 28.73 14.43 20.00
CA ASN A 68 29.26 14.19 21.35
C ASN A 68 28.91 12.82 21.96
N ALA A 69 27.94 12.09 21.38
CA ALA A 69 27.66 10.69 21.71
C ALA A 69 28.83 9.72 21.39
N LEU A 70 29.88 10.20 20.71
CA LEU A 70 31.14 9.48 20.47
C LEU A 70 32.30 9.92 21.38
N ASP A 71 32.10 10.86 22.31
CA ASP A 71 33.18 11.37 23.17
C ASP A 71 33.35 10.51 24.43
N GLY A 72 34.58 10.02 24.68
CA GLY A 72 34.90 9.27 25.91
C GLY A 72 34.18 7.92 26.04
N VAL A 73 33.69 7.33 24.94
CA VAL A 73 32.94 6.07 24.94
C VAL A 73 33.87 4.87 24.77
N SER A 74 33.53 3.76 25.44
CA SER A 74 34.25 2.48 25.30
C SER A 74 33.73 1.61 24.16
N ALA A 75 32.67 2.00 23.46
CA ALA A 75 32.04 1.21 22.41
C ALA A 75 31.34 2.09 21.36
N PHE A 76 31.47 1.73 20.08
CA PHE A 76 30.69 2.28 18.97
C PHE A 76 30.78 1.33 17.75
N THR A 77 29.89 1.52 16.78
CA THR A 77 30.03 0.98 15.43
C THR A 77 29.78 2.09 14.41
N VAL A 78 30.59 2.15 13.35
CA VAL A 78 30.28 2.94 12.15
C VAL A 78 30.25 2.02 10.94
N GLU A 79 29.24 2.14 10.11
CA GLU A 79 29.09 1.38 8.87
C GLU A 79 28.59 2.25 7.71
N ALA A 80 28.90 1.87 6.47
CA ALA A 80 28.34 2.45 5.25
C ALA A 80 28.51 1.51 4.06
N TRP A 81 27.67 1.69 3.04
CA TRP A 81 28.00 1.32 1.67
C TRP A 81 28.90 2.38 1.06
N ILE A 82 30.02 1.98 0.44
CA ILE A 82 30.94 2.88 -0.26
C ILE A 82 31.16 2.43 -1.71
N TYR A 83 31.22 3.39 -2.61
CA TYR A 83 31.64 3.22 -4.01
C TYR A 83 32.84 4.11 -4.24
N ILE A 84 33.99 3.56 -4.60
CA ILE A 84 35.21 4.36 -4.83
C ILE A 84 35.32 4.63 -6.33
N ASP A 85 35.09 5.88 -6.76
CA ASP A 85 35.29 6.30 -8.15
C ASP A 85 36.79 6.53 -8.45
N GLN A 86 37.52 7.16 -7.51
CA GLN A 86 38.99 7.25 -7.55
C GLN A 86 39.60 7.03 -6.17
N TRP A 87 40.70 6.28 -6.12
CA TRP A 87 41.40 5.97 -4.87
C TRP A 87 42.36 7.10 -4.48
N ASN A 88 41.86 8.05 -3.70
CA ASN A 88 42.64 9.15 -3.15
C ASN A 88 43.29 8.74 -1.82
N GLU A 89 44.61 8.55 -1.79
CA GLU A 89 45.33 8.21 -0.55
C GLU A 89 45.20 9.36 0.48
N GLY A 90 44.84 9.03 1.72
CA GLY A 90 44.57 10.00 2.78
C GLY A 90 43.12 10.50 2.85
N ALA A 91 42.27 10.20 1.86
CA ALA A 91 40.86 10.59 1.88
C ALA A 91 40.07 9.89 3.00
N TYR A 92 39.09 10.59 3.56
CA TYR A 92 38.27 10.12 4.68
C TYR A 92 36.88 9.70 4.21
N ILE A 93 36.49 8.46 4.56
CA ILE A 93 35.07 8.08 4.49
C ILE A 93 34.33 8.79 5.63
N TYR A 94 34.90 8.78 6.83
CA TYR A 94 34.49 9.62 7.95
C TYR A 94 35.68 9.99 8.86
N LYS A 95 35.58 11.13 9.55
CA LYS A 95 36.41 11.46 10.72
C LYS A 95 35.69 12.34 11.73
N LYS A 96 35.91 12.10 13.02
CA LYS A 96 35.74 13.07 14.12
C LYS A 96 37.13 13.37 14.66
N GLU A 97 37.57 14.63 14.61
CA GLU A 97 38.96 15.02 14.85
C GLU A 97 39.02 16.30 15.68
N GLY A 98 39.75 16.27 16.80
CA GLY A 98 39.97 17.45 17.63
C GLY A 98 40.99 18.43 17.05
N ALA A 99 41.24 19.53 17.76
CA ALA A 99 42.22 20.55 17.33
C ALA A 99 43.66 20.02 17.15
N ASN A 100 43.96 18.85 17.74
CA ASN A 100 45.16 18.07 17.45
C ASN A 100 44.73 16.73 16.81
N TRP A 101 45.29 16.43 15.63
CA TRP A 101 44.98 15.25 14.81
C TRP A 101 45.28 13.90 15.48
N THR A 102 46.01 13.88 16.60
CA THR A 102 46.19 12.67 17.43
C THR A 102 45.02 12.37 18.36
N TYR A 103 43.97 13.20 18.35
CA TYR A 103 42.68 12.98 19.02
C TYR A 103 41.60 12.80 17.96
N LYS A 104 41.42 11.56 17.48
CA LYS A 104 40.44 11.27 16.41
C LYS A 104 39.85 9.87 16.43
N ILE A 105 38.66 9.77 15.83
CA ILE A 105 38.03 8.54 15.34
C ILE A 105 37.89 8.69 13.83
N SER A 106 38.40 7.78 13.01
CA SER A 106 38.30 7.95 11.54
C SER A 106 38.51 6.67 10.73
N MET A 107 37.85 6.58 9.58
CA MET A 107 38.15 5.64 8.50
C MET A 107 38.70 6.39 7.28
N SER A 108 39.91 6.02 6.84
CA SER A 108 40.57 6.68 5.69
C SER A 108 41.25 5.69 4.75
N LEU A 109 41.33 6.06 3.46
CA LEU A 109 42.04 5.32 2.43
C LEU A 109 43.56 5.45 2.64
N GLY A 110 44.27 4.34 2.60
CA GLY A 110 45.73 4.25 2.63
C GLY A 110 46.33 3.97 1.26
N PRO A 111 47.57 3.43 1.20
CA PRO A 111 48.24 3.05 -0.04
C PRO A 111 47.38 2.27 -1.04
N VAL A 112 47.27 2.78 -2.26
CA VAL A 112 46.45 2.21 -3.35
C VAL A 112 46.96 0.84 -3.79
N ALA A 113 48.27 0.62 -3.69
CA ALA A 113 48.95 -0.61 -4.13
C ALA A 113 48.51 -1.86 -3.34
N SER A 114 48.14 -1.70 -2.07
CA SER A 114 47.63 -2.78 -1.21
C SER A 114 46.16 -2.62 -0.84
N LYS A 115 45.48 -1.60 -1.41
CA LYS A 115 44.09 -1.23 -1.09
C LYS A 115 43.86 -1.10 0.41
N ARG A 116 44.77 -0.39 1.08
CA ARG A 116 44.80 -0.28 2.54
C ARG A 116 43.65 0.57 3.06
N LEU A 117 42.96 0.10 4.10
CA LEU A 117 42.12 0.96 4.94
C LEU A 117 42.77 1.17 6.30
N TYR A 118 42.68 2.39 6.82
CA TYR A 118 43.09 2.77 8.17
C TYR A 118 41.87 3.08 9.04
N PHE A 119 41.87 2.54 10.26
CA PHE A 119 40.84 2.75 11.27
C PHE A 119 41.50 3.28 12.54
N HIS A 120 41.26 4.56 12.83
CA HIS A 120 41.85 5.22 14.00
C HIS A 120 40.86 5.26 15.15
N VAL A 121 41.35 4.91 16.34
CA VAL A 121 40.85 5.40 17.63
C VAL A 121 42.11 5.89 18.34
N SER A 122 42.25 7.20 18.43
CA SER A 122 43.47 7.88 18.88
C SER A 122 43.13 8.88 19.97
N ASP A 123 43.78 8.77 21.13
CA ASP A 123 43.64 9.70 22.26
C ASP A 123 45.04 10.15 22.70
N GLY A 124 45.49 11.28 22.14
CA GLY A 124 46.83 11.83 22.34
C GLY A 124 47.95 11.14 21.56
N ILE A 125 47.84 9.83 21.27
CA ILE A 125 48.80 9.03 20.49
C ILE A 125 48.12 8.54 19.20
N ASN A 126 48.86 8.54 18.08
CA ASN A 126 48.35 8.07 16.78
C ASN A 126 48.25 6.52 16.71
N THR A 127 47.22 5.99 17.35
CA THR A 127 46.88 4.56 17.38
C THR A 127 45.84 4.21 16.31
N TYR A 128 46.14 3.21 15.50
CA TYR A 128 45.24 2.72 14.45
C TYR A 128 45.35 1.21 14.25
N MET A 129 44.27 0.62 13.74
CA MET A 129 44.29 -0.64 13.00
C MET A 129 44.42 -0.33 11.50
N ALA A 130 45.08 -1.20 10.75
CA ALA A 130 45.03 -1.20 9.30
C ALA A 130 44.78 -2.61 8.75
N ILE A 131 44.15 -2.66 7.58
CA ILE A 131 43.98 -3.87 6.77
C ILE A 131 44.46 -3.58 5.36
N ASP A 132 45.15 -4.56 4.75
CA ASP A 132 45.35 -4.58 3.30
C ASP A 132 44.26 -5.47 2.70
N ASN A 133 43.39 -4.91 1.86
CA ASN A 133 42.25 -5.64 1.32
C ASN A 133 42.07 -5.41 -0.19
N SER A 134 42.73 -6.25 -0.98
CA SER A 134 42.63 -6.26 -2.44
C SER A 134 41.24 -6.62 -3.00
N ALA A 135 40.28 -7.05 -2.16
CA ALA A 135 38.91 -7.28 -2.59
C ALA A 135 38.10 -5.96 -2.72
N ILE A 136 38.50 -4.89 -2.01
CA ILE A 136 37.91 -3.56 -2.24
C ILE A 136 38.39 -3.05 -3.60
N SER A 137 37.44 -2.90 -4.51
CA SER A 137 37.69 -2.53 -5.90
C SER A 137 37.14 -1.13 -6.22
N VAL A 138 37.89 -0.40 -7.04
CA VAL A 138 37.44 0.89 -7.60
C VAL A 138 36.37 0.60 -8.65
N GLY A 139 35.29 1.36 -8.65
CA GLY A 139 34.16 1.18 -9.56
C GLY A 139 33.11 0.15 -9.12
N ASN A 140 33.15 -0.34 -7.87
CA ASN A 140 32.12 -1.22 -7.29
C ASN A 140 31.69 -0.76 -5.89
N TRP A 141 30.48 -1.17 -5.50
CA TRP A 141 29.96 -1.00 -4.15
C TRP A 141 30.50 -2.07 -3.20
N HIS A 142 30.97 -1.63 -2.05
CA HIS A 142 31.36 -2.48 -0.92
C HIS A 142 30.73 -1.95 0.37
N HIS A 143 30.19 -2.83 1.21
CA HIS A 143 29.82 -2.45 2.57
C HIS A 143 31.03 -2.56 3.48
N VAL A 144 31.25 -1.56 4.34
CA VAL A 144 32.32 -1.56 5.33
C VAL A 144 31.75 -1.15 6.68
N ALA A 145 31.95 -2.00 7.68
CA ALA A 145 31.59 -1.72 9.08
C ALA A 145 32.77 -1.90 10.02
N VAL A 146 32.85 -1.04 11.03
CA VAL A 146 33.90 -1.02 12.05
C VAL A 146 33.24 -1.00 13.41
N ALA A 147 33.36 -2.11 14.14
CA ALA A 147 32.82 -2.26 15.49
C ALA A 147 33.96 -2.22 16.51
N TYR A 148 33.90 -1.25 17.42
CA TYR A 148 34.91 -1.00 18.45
C TYR A 148 34.37 -1.32 19.85
N ASN A 149 35.22 -1.95 20.66
CA ASN A 149 35.02 -2.27 22.07
C ASN A 149 36.37 -2.08 22.79
N GLY A 150 36.59 -0.91 23.39
CA GLY A 150 37.82 -0.57 24.11
C GLY A 150 38.11 -1.44 25.34
N GLY A 151 37.10 -2.15 25.87
CA GLY A 151 37.26 -3.16 26.91
C GLY A 151 37.61 -4.56 26.40
N GLY A 152 37.75 -4.75 25.08
CA GLY A 152 38.14 -6.00 24.46
C GLY A 152 39.61 -6.38 24.71
N SER A 153 39.97 -7.63 24.42
CA SER A 153 41.36 -8.08 24.44
C SER A 153 42.18 -7.50 23.27
N ALA A 154 43.50 -7.50 23.40
CA ALA A 154 44.42 -7.13 22.32
C ALA A 154 44.06 -7.86 21.01
N TYR A 155 44.23 -7.16 19.89
CA TYR A 155 43.79 -7.53 18.54
C TYR A 155 42.26 -7.66 18.36
N ASN A 156 41.45 -7.59 19.42
CA ASN A 156 39.99 -7.77 19.38
C ASN A 156 39.19 -6.54 19.85
N GLN A 157 39.84 -5.48 20.34
CA GLN A 157 39.20 -4.20 20.66
C GLN A 157 38.52 -3.53 19.43
N MET A 158 38.83 -3.99 18.22
CA MET A 158 38.15 -3.57 17.01
C MET A 158 37.98 -4.76 16.06
N LYS A 159 36.81 -4.81 15.42
CA LYS A 159 36.42 -5.76 14.37
C LYS A 159 36.01 -4.96 13.15
N VAL A 160 36.36 -5.48 11.97
CA VAL A 160 36.01 -4.86 10.69
C VAL A 160 35.28 -5.92 9.87
N TYR A 161 34.18 -5.52 9.24
CA TYR A 161 33.41 -6.34 8.33
C TYR A 161 33.43 -5.70 6.96
N ILE A 162 33.67 -6.50 5.92
CA ILE A 162 33.57 -6.07 4.51
C ILE A 162 32.62 -7.02 3.79
N ASP A 163 31.60 -6.45 3.16
CA ASP A 163 30.50 -7.18 2.50
C ASP A 163 29.85 -8.26 3.41
N GLY A 164 29.77 -7.97 4.71
CA GLY A 164 29.26 -8.85 5.77
C GLY A 164 30.27 -9.85 6.36
N THR A 165 31.51 -9.91 5.85
CA THR A 165 32.52 -10.89 6.29
C THR A 165 33.54 -10.26 7.25
N GLU A 166 33.80 -10.89 8.41
CA GLU A 166 34.80 -10.38 9.37
C GLU A 166 36.23 -10.50 8.81
N VAL A 167 36.97 -9.39 8.84
CA VAL A 167 38.35 -9.29 8.36
C VAL A 167 39.32 -9.68 9.47
N THR A 168 40.15 -10.70 9.20
CA THR A 168 41.09 -11.26 10.19
C THR A 168 42.55 -10.87 9.96
N ASN A 169 42.95 -10.48 8.74
CA ASN A 169 44.31 -10.10 8.36
C ASN A 169 44.67 -8.65 8.74
N LYS A 170 44.36 -8.26 9.99
CA LYS A 170 44.52 -6.91 10.52
C LYS A 170 45.81 -6.76 11.33
N TRP A 171 46.43 -5.58 11.26
CA TRP A 171 47.60 -5.21 12.04
C TRP A 171 47.42 -3.82 12.66
N PHE A 172 48.23 -3.48 13.67
CA PHE A 172 48.09 -2.27 14.47
C PHE A 172 49.36 -1.42 14.42
N SER A 173 49.22 -0.11 14.64
CA SER A 173 50.35 0.83 14.62
C SER A 173 51.35 0.61 15.77
N ASN A 174 50.88 0.02 16.88
CA ASN A 174 51.72 -0.53 17.93
C ASN A 174 51.78 -2.06 17.83
N TYR A 175 52.93 -2.63 18.19
CA TYR A 175 53.18 -4.08 18.14
C TYR A 175 52.42 -4.87 19.23
N GLU A 176 51.78 -4.19 20.18
CA GLU A 176 50.99 -4.81 21.25
C GLU A 176 49.56 -5.17 20.80
N GLY A 177 49.10 -4.61 19.66
CA GLY A 177 47.77 -4.89 19.12
C GLY A 177 46.64 -4.21 19.86
N VAL A 178 46.92 -3.15 20.63
CA VAL A 178 45.94 -2.44 21.47
C VAL A 178 45.57 -1.07 20.90
N LEU A 179 44.35 -0.64 21.17
CA LEU A 179 43.88 0.73 21.00
C LEU A 179 43.59 1.32 22.40
N PRO A 180 43.43 2.65 22.53
CA PRO A 180 42.87 3.27 23.73
C PRO A 180 41.58 2.56 24.15
N SER A 181 41.28 2.54 25.46
CA SER A 181 40.07 1.92 26.01
C SER A 181 38.83 2.81 25.90
N LEU A 182 39.02 4.11 25.64
CA LEU A 182 37.99 5.10 25.39
C LEU A 182 38.32 5.86 24.09
N THR A 183 37.30 6.39 23.42
CA THR A 183 37.48 7.38 22.37
C THR A 183 37.94 8.73 22.94
N PRO A 184 38.64 9.56 22.16
CA PRO A 184 38.96 10.93 22.58
C PRO A 184 37.68 11.75 22.77
N SER A 185 37.68 12.66 23.75
CA SER A 185 36.61 13.66 23.90
C SER A 185 36.97 14.93 23.14
N THR A 186 36.23 15.28 22.08
CA THR A 186 36.60 16.40 21.19
C THR A 186 35.38 17.20 20.75
N THR A 187 35.47 18.53 20.68
CA THR A 187 34.40 19.36 20.08
C THR A 187 34.50 19.46 18.55
N GLY A 188 35.10 18.46 17.91
CA GLY A 188 35.34 18.42 16.47
C GLY A 188 34.16 17.80 15.74
N ASP A 189 33.82 18.36 14.59
CA ASP A 189 32.75 17.84 13.73
C ASP A 189 33.01 16.39 13.31
N LEU A 190 31.95 15.58 13.26
CA LEU A 190 31.95 14.34 12.48
C LEU A 190 31.75 14.70 11.00
N VAL A 191 32.82 14.60 10.23
CA VAL A 191 32.90 14.93 8.81
C VAL A 191 32.92 13.67 7.96
N ILE A 192 32.07 13.60 6.93
CA ILE A 192 31.88 12.48 6.01
C ILE A 192 32.40 12.86 4.62
N GLY A 193 33.12 11.93 3.97
CA GLY A 193 33.54 12.04 2.57
C GLY A 193 34.58 13.12 2.23
N ARG A 194 35.36 13.60 3.21
CA ARG A 194 36.37 14.64 2.96
C ARG A 194 37.53 14.10 2.10
N ASP A 195 37.86 14.82 1.03
CA ASP A 195 38.85 14.43 0.00
C ASP A 195 38.47 13.13 -0.76
N PHE A 196 37.27 12.57 -0.52
CA PHE A 196 36.81 11.30 -1.09
C PHE A 196 36.22 11.52 -2.50
N ASN A 197 36.68 10.73 -3.47
CA ASN A 197 36.11 10.70 -4.81
C ASN A 197 35.34 9.39 -4.99
N GLY A 198 34.02 9.47 -4.86
CA GLY A 198 33.19 8.29 -4.68
C GLY A 198 31.77 8.60 -4.21
N LYS A 199 31.06 7.56 -3.82
CA LYS A 199 29.69 7.61 -3.31
C LYS A 199 29.59 6.91 -1.96
N ILE A 200 28.75 7.43 -1.07
CA ILE A 200 28.48 6.85 0.26
C ILE A 200 26.97 6.72 0.42
N ASP A 201 26.51 5.56 0.86
CA ASP A 201 25.11 5.25 1.12
C ASP A 201 24.96 4.53 2.47
N GLU A 202 23.76 4.58 3.06
CA GLU A 202 23.41 3.92 4.32
C GLU A 202 24.42 4.13 5.46
N LEU A 203 24.98 5.33 5.59
CA LEU A 203 25.93 5.63 6.67
C LEU A 203 25.20 5.60 8.02
N ARG A 204 25.61 4.71 8.92
CA ARG A 204 25.07 4.57 10.27
C ARG A 204 26.17 4.69 11.31
N VAL A 205 25.87 5.41 12.39
CA VAL A 205 26.70 5.52 13.58
C VAL A 205 25.91 5.00 14.77
N TRP A 206 26.48 4.05 15.50
CA TRP A 206 25.86 3.38 16.64
C TRP A 206 26.69 3.60 17.91
N SER A 207 26.05 3.88 19.05
CA SER A 207 26.69 4.04 20.37
C SER A 207 26.98 2.70 21.08
N ARG A 208 27.13 1.61 20.30
CA ARG A 208 27.40 0.24 20.78
C ARG A 208 28.32 -0.49 19.83
N THR A 209 28.98 -1.53 20.31
CA THR A 209 29.61 -2.53 19.45
C THR A 209 28.52 -3.43 18.85
N LEU A 210 28.46 -3.53 17.53
CA LEU A 210 27.68 -4.54 16.82
C LEU A 210 28.55 -5.76 16.47
N SER A 211 28.01 -6.95 16.63
CA SER A 211 28.57 -8.18 16.05
C SER A 211 28.16 -8.35 14.59
N GLY A 212 28.86 -9.22 13.85
CA GLY A 212 28.56 -9.48 12.43
C GLY A 212 27.14 -9.98 12.13
N LEU A 213 26.42 -10.53 13.12
CA LEU A 213 25.01 -10.92 12.97
C LEU A 213 24.02 -9.77 13.21
N GLU A 214 24.46 -8.69 13.86
CA GLU A 214 23.67 -7.49 14.14
C GLU A 214 23.88 -6.39 13.08
N ILE A 215 24.73 -6.64 12.07
CA ILE A 215 25.04 -5.72 10.97
C ILE A 215 24.08 -6.01 9.80
N GLU A 216 22.95 -5.33 9.79
CA GLU A 216 21.90 -5.44 8.77
C GLU A 216 22.27 -4.67 7.49
N TYR A 217 23.37 -5.05 6.83
CA TYR A 217 23.89 -4.36 5.65
C TYR A 217 23.04 -4.51 4.37
N ARG A 218 22.04 -5.40 4.39
CA ARG A 218 21.11 -5.65 3.27
C ARG A 218 19.71 -5.05 3.46
N ASN A 219 19.43 -4.39 4.58
CA ASN A 219 18.15 -3.75 4.89
C ASN A 219 18.38 -2.29 5.31
N THR A 220 17.35 -1.44 5.25
CA THR A 220 17.34 -0.10 5.86
C THR A 220 16.77 -0.15 7.28
N ILE A 221 17.15 0.79 8.13
CA ILE A 221 16.73 0.80 9.54
C ILE A 221 15.44 1.61 9.73
N ASN A 222 14.48 1.05 10.49
CA ASN A 222 13.29 1.78 10.95
C ASN A 222 13.27 1.92 12.48
N THR A 223 12.29 2.68 13.00
CA THR A 223 12.10 2.99 14.43
C THR A 223 11.85 1.76 15.32
N TYR A 224 11.56 0.60 14.72
CA TYR A 224 11.23 -0.64 15.41
C TYR A 224 12.38 -1.67 15.42
N HIS A 225 13.52 -1.35 14.78
CA HIS A 225 14.75 -2.14 14.85
C HIS A 225 15.22 -2.34 16.31
N PRO A 226 15.68 -3.54 16.72
CA PRO A 226 15.98 -3.86 18.13
C PRO A 226 16.94 -2.91 18.82
N TYR A 227 17.86 -2.28 18.06
CA TYR A 227 18.88 -1.37 18.57
C TYR A 227 18.66 0.08 18.12
N TYR A 228 17.44 0.46 17.71
CA TYR A 228 17.15 1.84 17.28
C TYR A 228 17.42 2.89 18.37
N SER A 229 17.40 2.52 19.66
CA SER A 229 17.86 3.38 20.77
C SER A 229 19.33 3.77 20.66
N ASP A 230 20.15 2.87 20.11
CA ASP A 230 21.61 2.95 20.07
C ASP A 230 22.10 3.56 18.75
N LEU A 231 21.18 3.88 17.82
CA LEU A 231 21.45 4.60 16.58
C LEU A 231 21.59 6.10 16.84
N VAL A 232 22.73 6.67 16.47
CA VAL A 232 23.13 8.07 16.73
C VAL A 232 22.98 8.95 15.49
N VAL A 233 23.41 8.44 14.33
CA VAL A 233 23.30 9.13 13.03
C VAL A 233 22.92 8.11 11.99
N TYR A 234 21.98 8.45 11.10
CA TYR A 234 21.64 7.64 9.94
C TYR A 234 21.41 8.51 8.70
N TYR A 235 22.35 8.48 7.76
CA TYR A 235 22.25 9.18 6.48
C TYR A 235 21.98 8.19 5.34
N THR A 236 20.90 8.45 4.61
CA THR A 236 20.71 7.99 3.23
C THR A 236 20.74 9.22 2.29
N GLY A 237 20.80 9.00 0.99
CA GLY A 237 20.62 10.07 0.00
C GLY A 237 19.15 10.31 -0.40
N ASP A 238 18.18 9.54 0.11
CA ASP A 238 16.82 9.51 -0.48
C ASP A 238 16.03 10.81 -0.31
N GLN A 239 16.31 11.59 0.74
CA GLN A 239 15.68 12.90 0.96
C GLN A 239 16.32 13.96 0.05
N TYR A 240 16.06 13.84 -1.26
CA TYR A 240 16.64 14.68 -2.32
C TYR A 240 16.06 16.09 -2.39
N GLN A 241 14.94 16.35 -1.69
CA GLN A 241 14.27 17.65 -1.68
C GLN A 241 15.05 18.71 -0.89
N SER A 242 15.88 18.29 0.08
CA SER A 242 16.79 19.15 0.84
C SER A 242 18.20 19.12 0.23
N THR A 243 18.90 20.27 0.19
CA THR A 243 20.35 20.31 -0.13
C THR A 243 21.16 19.59 0.94
N ASN A 244 20.95 19.96 2.20
CA ASN A 244 21.55 19.29 3.37
C ASN A 244 21.08 17.83 3.49
N VAL A 245 21.87 17.00 4.18
CA VAL A 245 21.59 15.56 4.38
C VAL A 245 20.68 15.38 5.60
N VAL A 246 19.62 14.60 5.43
CA VAL A 246 18.68 14.31 6.51
C VAL A 246 19.19 13.14 7.32
N ASP A 247 19.51 13.39 8.59
CA ASP A 247 19.54 12.34 9.62
C ASP A 247 18.15 11.73 9.82
N TYR A 248 17.99 10.44 9.50
CA TYR A 248 16.77 9.65 9.74
C TYR A 248 16.55 9.35 11.23
N LYS A 249 17.55 9.57 12.10
CA LYS A 249 17.38 9.61 13.55
C LYS A 249 16.85 10.97 14.04
N GLY A 250 16.98 12.03 13.23
CA GLY A 250 16.49 13.39 13.51
C GLY A 250 17.35 14.22 14.46
N THR A 251 18.57 13.79 14.75
CA THR A 251 19.45 14.37 15.78
C THR A 251 20.62 15.19 15.22
N HIS A 252 21.23 14.72 14.12
CA HIS A 252 22.49 15.23 13.56
C HIS A 252 22.39 15.44 12.05
N HIS A 253 21.46 16.29 11.58
CA HIS A 253 21.34 16.59 10.14
C HIS A 253 22.65 17.15 9.55
N GLY A 254 23.04 16.65 8.37
CA GLY A 254 24.34 16.90 7.75
C GLY A 254 24.36 18.18 6.92
N SER A 255 25.23 19.12 7.29
CA SER A 255 25.54 20.30 6.50
C SER A 255 26.43 19.94 5.30
N VAL A 256 26.05 20.36 4.09
CA VAL A 256 26.85 20.14 2.87
C VAL A 256 27.87 21.26 2.68
N SER A 257 29.14 20.90 2.45
CA SER A 257 30.19 21.78 1.99
C SER A 257 30.72 21.30 0.63
N GLY A 258 31.11 22.25 -0.23
CA GLY A 258 31.63 21.95 -1.57
C GLY A 258 30.57 21.31 -2.46
N ASN A 259 30.97 20.31 -3.23
CA ASN A 259 30.16 19.69 -4.28
C ASN A 259 29.71 18.27 -3.87
N VAL A 260 28.85 18.18 -2.86
CA VAL A 260 28.16 16.92 -2.52
C VAL A 260 26.79 16.92 -3.19
N THR A 261 26.52 15.88 -3.98
CA THR A 261 25.22 15.70 -4.66
C THR A 261 24.52 14.42 -4.19
N LYS A 262 23.24 14.25 -4.56
CA LYS A 262 22.42 13.07 -4.22
C LYS A 262 22.11 12.29 -5.50
N GLY A 263 22.86 11.22 -5.75
CA GLY A 263 22.76 10.42 -6.97
C GLY A 263 21.95 9.13 -6.77
N VAL A 264 21.29 8.63 -7.81
CA VAL A 264 20.56 7.35 -7.75
C VAL A 264 21.53 6.19 -7.65
N VAL A 265 21.33 5.29 -6.68
CA VAL A 265 22.16 4.09 -6.54
C VAL A 265 21.97 3.18 -7.75
N SER A 266 23.07 2.79 -8.37
CA SER A 266 23.12 1.83 -9.47
C SER A 266 24.30 0.89 -9.28
N GLY A 267 24.16 -0.34 -9.78
CA GLY A 267 25.20 -1.38 -9.69
C GLY A 267 25.40 -2.01 -8.31
N ASN A 268 24.57 -1.70 -7.30
CA ASN A 268 24.61 -2.38 -6.00
C ASN A 268 23.67 -3.59 -5.98
N ASP A 269 24.08 -4.71 -6.56
CA ASP A 269 23.25 -5.93 -6.57
C ASP A 269 23.10 -6.58 -5.18
N ASN A 270 23.96 -6.22 -4.20
CA ASN A 270 23.90 -6.73 -2.83
C ASN A 270 22.89 -5.99 -1.94
N PHE A 271 22.52 -4.75 -2.30
CA PHE A 271 21.58 -3.93 -1.55
C PHE A 271 20.62 -3.20 -2.50
N ASN A 272 19.40 -3.71 -2.56
CA ASN A 272 18.30 -3.16 -3.34
C ASN A 272 17.08 -3.06 -2.43
N TYR A 273 16.38 -1.94 -2.46
CA TYR A 273 15.10 -1.81 -1.79
C TYR A 273 14.12 -2.85 -2.39
N LYS A 274 13.24 -3.42 -1.55
CA LYS A 274 12.42 -4.58 -1.89
C LYS A 274 10.94 -4.27 -1.75
N ILE A 275 10.13 -4.93 -2.58
CA ILE A 275 8.69 -4.76 -2.57
C ILE A 275 8.13 -5.38 -1.29
N VAL A 276 7.28 -4.62 -0.59
CA VAL A 276 6.43 -5.06 0.51
C VAL A 276 5.00 -4.75 0.07
N SER A 277 4.38 -5.77 -0.51
CA SER A 277 3.08 -5.68 -1.19
C SER A 277 1.96 -6.23 -0.31
N ALA A 278 0.89 -5.46 -0.19
CA ALA A 278 -0.24 -5.81 0.67
C ALA A 278 -1.56 -5.84 -0.09
N TYR A 279 -2.31 -6.92 0.12
CA TYR A 279 -3.72 -6.99 -0.28
C TYR A 279 -4.59 -6.24 0.73
N ILE A 280 -5.37 -5.29 0.23
CA ILE A 280 -6.40 -4.56 0.98
C ILE A 280 -7.75 -5.03 0.48
N ARG A 281 -8.54 -5.65 1.36
CA ARG A 281 -9.94 -5.96 1.08
C ARG A 281 -10.82 -4.79 1.50
N GLU A 282 -11.39 -4.12 0.50
CA GLU A 282 -12.28 -2.95 0.59
C GLU A 282 -13.27 -2.99 1.77
N GLY A 283 -14.03 -4.08 1.95
CA GLY A 283 -15.04 -4.19 3.01
C GLY A 283 -14.46 -4.16 4.44
N PHE A 284 -13.25 -4.67 4.65
CA PHE A 284 -12.57 -4.60 5.96
C PHE A 284 -11.92 -3.23 6.20
N TYR A 285 -11.37 -2.61 5.15
CA TYR A 285 -10.86 -1.24 5.22
C TYR A 285 -11.98 -0.25 5.59
N GLN A 286 -13.13 -0.34 4.91
CA GLN A 286 -14.29 0.50 5.15
C GLN A 286 -14.75 0.49 6.62
N ILE A 287 -14.70 -0.66 7.30
CA ILE A 287 -15.14 -0.79 8.70
C ILE A 287 -14.05 -0.47 9.74
N GLY A 288 -12.86 -0.03 9.32
CA GLY A 288 -11.79 0.44 10.20
C GLY A 288 -10.95 -0.68 10.86
N GLU A 289 -11.01 -1.89 10.30
CA GLU A 289 -10.28 -3.06 10.78
C GLU A 289 -8.84 -3.15 10.26
N ILE A 290 -8.49 -2.31 9.28
CA ILE A 290 -7.12 -2.10 8.80
C ILE A 290 -6.71 -0.69 9.23
N LYS A 291 -5.56 -0.56 9.91
CA LYS A 291 -5.09 0.72 10.47
C LYS A 291 -4.15 1.45 9.53
N ASP A 292 -4.20 2.79 9.54
CA ASP A 292 -3.36 3.66 8.72
C ASP A 292 -1.86 3.37 8.89
N GLU A 293 -1.38 3.19 10.13
CA GLU A 293 0.01 2.78 10.44
C GLU A 293 0.39 1.43 9.81
N TYR A 294 -0.55 0.48 9.74
CA TYR A 294 -0.31 -0.81 9.11
C TYR A 294 -0.12 -0.63 7.60
N LEU A 295 -0.94 0.20 6.95
CA LEU A 295 -0.78 0.53 5.53
C LEU A 295 0.55 1.24 5.24
N LEU A 296 0.93 2.21 6.09
CA LEU A 296 2.16 3.02 5.95
C LEU A 296 3.47 2.22 5.95
N ASN A 297 3.46 0.97 6.38
CA ASN A 297 4.63 0.07 6.39
C ASN A 297 4.63 -0.91 5.19
N ASN A 298 3.94 -0.54 4.11
CA ASN A 298 3.96 -1.22 2.81
C ASN A 298 4.25 -0.20 1.70
N ASN A 299 4.98 -0.62 0.66
CA ASN A 299 5.33 0.23 -0.48
C ASN A 299 4.54 -0.11 -1.76
N ASP A 300 3.90 -1.27 -1.80
CA ASP A 300 2.94 -1.62 -2.83
C ASP A 300 1.59 -2.01 -2.18
N LEU A 301 0.50 -1.41 -2.63
CA LEU A 301 -0.83 -1.64 -2.09
C LEU A 301 -1.80 -2.03 -3.19
N ILE A 302 -2.37 -3.23 -3.07
CA ILE A 302 -3.33 -3.79 -4.03
C ILE A 302 -4.72 -3.74 -3.39
N LEU A 303 -5.58 -2.85 -3.87
CA LEU A 303 -6.98 -2.83 -3.46
C LEU A 303 -7.74 -3.92 -4.23
N PHE A 304 -8.27 -4.91 -3.53
CA PHE A 304 -9.19 -5.89 -4.10
C PHE A 304 -10.63 -5.38 -4.06
N GLY A 305 -11.32 -5.59 -5.18
CA GLY A 305 -12.71 -5.21 -5.37
C GLY A 305 -13.15 -5.11 -6.84
N ALA A 306 -12.35 -5.61 -7.78
CA ALA A 306 -12.61 -5.52 -9.22
C ALA A 306 -12.51 -6.88 -9.92
N ALA A 307 -13.28 -7.06 -10.99
CA ALA A 307 -13.31 -8.28 -11.81
C ALA A 307 -13.72 -7.97 -13.27
N PRO A 308 -13.22 -8.72 -14.27
CA PRO A 308 -13.73 -8.64 -15.64
C PRO A 308 -15.05 -9.39 -15.84
N ASP A 309 -15.89 -8.91 -16.76
CA ASP A 309 -16.89 -9.76 -17.42
C ASP A 309 -16.39 -10.36 -18.75
N SER A 310 -17.25 -11.13 -19.42
CA SER A 310 -16.91 -11.86 -20.65
C SER A 310 -16.54 -10.96 -21.83
N GLU A 311 -16.97 -9.71 -21.82
CA GLU A 311 -16.71 -8.72 -22.86
C GLU A 311 -15.49 -7.84 -22.54
N GLY A 312 -14.91 -8.00 -21.34
CA GLY A 312 -13.76 -7.27 -20.86
C GLY A 312 -14.09 -5.94 -20.18
N GLN A 313 -15.33 -5.69 -19.77
CA GLN A 313 -15.65 -4.55 -18.90
C GLN A 313 -15.17 -4.83 -17.47
N ILE A 314 -14.69 -3.79 -16.78
CA ILE A 314 -14.36 -3.88 -15.35
C ILE A 314 -15.62 -3.65 -14.52
N ARG A 315 -15.91 -4.59 -13.63
CA ARG A 315 -16.95 -4.49 -12.61
C ARG A 315 -16.26 -4.29 -11.26
N VAL A 316 -16.83 -3.45 -10.41
CA VAL A 316 -16.37 -3.22 -9.04
C VAL A 316 -17.47 -3.58 -8.04
N SER A 317 -17.12 -4.03 -6.85
CA SER A 317 -18.08 -4.36 -5.77
C SER A 317 -18.91 -3.16 -5.32
N TYR A 318 -18.30 -1.98 -5.37
CA TYR A 318 -18.79 -0.71 -4.84
C TYR A 318 -18.68 0.38 -5.92
N PRO A 319 -19.64 0.48 -6.87
CA PRO A 319 -19.56 1.45 -7.96
C PRO A 319 -19.70 2.90 -7.47
N ASP A 320 -19.40 3.85 -8.35
CA ASP A 320 -19.68 5.27 -8.08
C ASP A 320 -21.16 5.57 -8.37
N ASN A 321 -21.99 5.47 -7.32
CA ASN A 321 -23.44 5.60 -7.40
C ASN A 321 -23.96 6.91 -6.78
N ASP A 322 -23.16 7.98 -6.78
CA ASP A 322 -23.61 9.35 -6.50
C ASP A 322 -24.73 9.76 -7.49
N GLY A 323 -25.87 10.21 -6.95
CA GLY A 323 -27.08 10.48 -7.70
C GLY A 323 -27.14 11.86 -8.35
N VAL A 324 -27.21 11.91 -9.68
CA VAL A 324 -27.47 13.13 -10.44
C VAL A 324 -28.97 13.45 -10.41
N LEU A 325 -29.33 14.53 -9.70
CA LEU A 325 -30.72 14.95 -9.49
C LEU A 325 -31.32 15.65 -10.72
N THR A 326 -32.50 15.22 -11.14
CA THR A 326 -33.34 15.87 -12.17
C THR A 326 -34.76 16.03 -11.63
N ASN A 327 -35.27 17.25 -11.51
CA ASN A 327 -36.58 17.55 -10.92
C ASN A 327 -36.79 16.91 -9.52
N VAL A 328 -35.73 16.96 -8.69
CA VAL A 328 -35.70 16.53 -7.29
C VAL A 328 -35.15 17.67 -6.44
N ASP A 329 -35.85 18.03 -5.36
CA ASP A 329 -35.38 19.02 -4.38
C ASP A 329 -34.76 18.33 -3.16
N TYR A 330 -33.81 18.99 -2.51
CA TYR A 330 -33.40 18.62 -1.15
C TYR A 330 -34.22 19.41 -0.12
N LEU A 331 -34.76 18.74 0.90
CA LEU A 331 -35.34 19.38 2.07
C LEU A 331 -34.50 19.06 3.31
N SER A 332 -34.11 20.08 4.09
CA SER A 332 -33.35 19.89 5.33
C SER A 332 -34.12 19.13 6.42
N SER A 333 -35.45 19.13 6.36
CA SER A 333 -36.31 18.26 7.18
C SER A 333 -37.71 18.11 6.56
N TYR A 334 -38.37 16.99 6.84
CA TYR A 334 -39.78 16.79 6.50
C TYR A 334 -40.46 15.77 7.43
N SER A 335 -41.56 16.17 8.07
CA SER A 335 -42.41 15.30 8.90
C SER A 335 -41.64 14.41 9.89
N GLY A 336 -40.69 15.00 10.63
CA GLY A 336 -39.88 14.32 11.65
C GLY A 336 -38.59 13.67 11.17
N ARG A 337 -38.30 13.68 9.86
CA ARG A 337 -37.02 13.22 9.28
C ARG A 337 -36.15 14.41 8.88
N ASN A 338 -34.82 14.25 8.91
CA ASN A 338 -33.83 15.31 8.69
C ASN A 338 -33.00 14.99 7.44
N GLY A 339 -33.06 15.85 6.42
CA GLY A 339 -32.49 15.60 5.10
C GLY A 339 -33.31 14.59 4.31
N VAL A 340 -34.03 15.03 3.27
CA VAL A 340 -34.81 14.13 2.41
C VAL A 340 -34.75 14.56 0.94
N LEU A 341 -34.77 13.59 0.01
CA LEU A 341 -34.91 13.83 -1.43
C LEU A 341 -36.39 13.92 -1.75
N LYS A 342 -36.86 15.06 -2.25
CA LYS A 342 -38.25 15.31 -2.67
C LYS A 342 -38.35 15.22 -4.19
N PHE A 343 -38.99 14.17 -4.68
CA PHE A 343 -39.24 13.92 -6.10
C PHE A 343 -40.57 14.56 -6.51
N ASN A 344 -40.55 15.37 -7.57
CA ASN A 344 -41.68 16.22 -7.95
C ASN A 344 -42.70 15.56 -8.91
N GLY A 345 -42.59 14.26 -9.19
CA GLY A 345 -43.47 13.52 -10.09
C GLY A 345 -42.93 13.38 -11.50
N ALA A 346 -43.71 13.77 -12.52
CA ALA A 346 -43.33 13.58 -13.92
C ALA A 346 -41.92 14.15 -14.22
N GLY A 347 -41.06 13.32 -14.79
CA GLY A 347 -39.67 13.67 -15.12
C GLY A 347 -38.70 13.77 -13.92
N SER A 348 -39.12 13.44 -12.69
CA SER A 348 -38.17 13.34 -11.57
C SER A 348 -37.33 12.08 -11.65
N SER A 349 -36.04 12.17 -11.31
CA SER A 349 -35.19 11.04 -10.97
C SER A 349 -33.91 11.50 -10.28
N ALA A 350 -33.27 10.59 -9.54
CA ALA A 350 -31.85 10.67 -9.24
C ALA A 350 -31.17 9.54 -10.01
N ASN A 351 -30.37 9.88 -11.03
CA ASN A 351 -29.61 8.89 -11.78
C ASN A 351 -28.33 8.56 -11.01
N CYS A 352 -28.29 7.38 -10.39
CA CYS A 352 -27.18 6.89 -9.59
C CYS A 352 -26.21 6.04 -10.41
N ASN A 353 -26.10 6.28 -11.73
CA ASN A 353 -25.13 5.63 -12.61
C ASN A 353 -25.28 4.09 -12.65
N LYS A 354 -24.26 3.38 -13.15
CA LYS A 354 -24.26 1.94 -13.46
C LYS A 354 -23.65 1.08 -12.35
N GLY A 355 -23.54 -0.23 -12.58
CA GLY A 355 -22.79 -1.16 -11.73
C GLY A 355 -23.62 -1.95 -10.71
N LEU A 356 -24.66 -1.36 -10.12
CA LEU A 356 -25.50 -2.05 -9.12
C LEU A 356 -26.33 -3.18 -9.74
N LEU A 357 -26.56 -4.25 -8.97
CA LEU A 357 -27.42 -5.39 -9.30
C LEU A 357 -27.06 -6.16 -10.59
N ASN A 358 -25.84 -5.99 -11.11
CA ASN A 358 -25.37 -6.67 -12.31
C ASN A 358 -25.16 -8.18 -12.06
N ALA A 359 -26.02 -9.03 -12.62
CA ALA A 359 -25.99 -10.49 -12.50
C ALA A 359 -26.05 -11.08 -11.07
N THR A 360 -26.42 -10.29 -10.05
CA THR A 360 -26.43 -10.78 -8.66
C THR A 360 -27.50 -11.85 -8.40
N GLY A 361 -27.16 -12.85 -7.59
CA GLY A 361 -28.08 -13.90 -7.11
C GLY A 361 -28.88 -13.50 -5.86
N GLU A 362 -28.47 -12.46 -5.13
CA GLU A 362 -29.21 -11.92 -3.99
C GLU A 362 -28.93 -10.43 -3.77
N PHE A 363 -29.89 -9.73 -3.16
CA PHE A 363 -29.75 -8.36 -2.67
C PHE A 363 -30.93 -8.00 -1.74
N THR A 364 -30.86 -6.84 -1.09
CA THR A 364 -32.03 -6.21 -0.46
C THR A 364 -32.03 -4.71 -0.70
N PHE A 365 -33.14 -4.15 -1.19
CA PHE A 365 -33.37 -2.70 -1.17
C PHE A 365 -34.22 -2.36 0.06
N GLU A 366 -33.85 -1.32 0.82
CA GLU A 366 -34.73 -0.71 1.82
C GLU A 366 -34.65 0.81 1.82
N ALA A 367 -35.73 1.49 2.20
CA ALA A 367 -35.80 2.95 2.32
C ALA A 367 -36.97 3.39 3.20
N TRP A 368 -36.87 4.61 3.74
CA TRP A 368 -38.05 5.37 4.15
C TRP A 368 -38.66 6.09 2.96
N VAL A 369 -39.96 5.90 2.76
CA VAL A 369 -40.72 6.39 1.60
C VAL A 369 -41.95 7.14 2.08
N TYR A 370 -42.09 8.39 1.64
CA TYR A 370 -43.31 9.18 1.79
C TYR A 370 -43.94 9.36 0.42
N ILE A 371 -45.13 8.84 0.19
CA ILE A 371 -45.85 9.05 -1.07
C ILE A 371 -46.70 10.33 -0.92
N ASP A 372 -46.38 11.38 -1.68
CA ASP A 372 -47.21 12.60 -1.73
C ASP A 372 -48.44 12.37 -2.61
N GLU A 373 -48.25 11.69 -3.75
CA GLU A 373 -49.31 11.33 -4.69
C GLU A 373 -49.01 9.97 -5.31
N TRP A 374 -50.04 9.13 -5.46
CA TRP A 374 -49.89 7.81 -6.07
C TRP A 374 -49.85 7.93 -7.60
N VAL A 375 -48.65 7.99 -8.17
CA VAL A 375 -48.43 8.05 -9.63
C VAL A 375 -48.21 6.64 -10.16
N GLU A 376 -49.20 6.08 -10.86
CA GLU A 376 -49.10 4.75 -11.46
C GLU A 376 -47.92 4.67 -12.45
N ASN A 377 -47.26 3.52 -12.47
CA ASN A 377 -46.05 3.19 -13.23
C ASN A 377 -44.77 3.94 -12.81
N SER A 378 -44.83 4.92 -11.90
CA SER A 378 -43.62 5.49 -11.28
C SER A 378 -42.89 4.46 -10.40
N THR A 379 -41.59 4.64 -10.18
CA THR A 379 -40.78 3.68 -9.43
C THR A 379 -40.03 4.33 -8.28
N ILE A 380 -39.92 3.62 -7.16
CA ILE A 380 -39.11 4.01 -6.00
C ILE A 380 -37.61 3.82 -6.30
N PHE A 381 -37.27 2.71 -6.94
CA PHE A 381 -36.03 2.57 -7.72
C PHE A 381 -36.28 1.79 -9.01
N LEU A 382 -35.42 1.98 -10.00
CA LEU A 382 -35.43 1.29 -11.29
C LEU A 382 -34.01 1.04 -11.79
N LYS A 383 -33.69 -0.19 -12.15
CA LYS A 383 -32.59 -0.54 -13.05
C LYS A 383 -33.18 -1.21 -14.29
N GLN A 384 -32.98 -0.62 -15.45
CA GLN A 384 -33.52 -1.13 -16.71
C GLN A 384 -32.66 -0.64 -17.89
N GLY A 385 -32.42 -1.53 -18.86
CA GLY A 385 -31.79 -1.19 -20.13
C GLY A 385 -32.77 -0.59 -21.15
N ASN A 386 -32.51 -0.81 -22.44
CA ASN A 386 -33.43 -0.37 -23.51
C ASN A 386 -34.63 -1.32 -23.72
N ASP A 387 -34.71 -2.43 -22.98
CA ASP A 387 -35.77 -3.42 -23.07
C ASP A 387 -36.59 -3.52 -21.75
N TRP A 388 -37.81 -4.07 -21.83
CA TRP A 388 -38.72 -4.23 -20.68
C TRP A 388 -38.66 -5.63 -20.04
N THR A 389 -37.89 -6.53 -20.64
CA THR A 389 -37.73 -7.94 -20.24
C THR A 389 -36.56 -8.16 -19.27
N ASN A 390 -35.68 -7.16 -19.13
CA ASN A 390 -34.51 -7.13 -18.27
C ASN A 390 -34.54 -5.88 -17.39
N LYS A 391 -35.24 -5.98 -16.25
CA LYS A 391 -35.39 -4.88 -15.30
C LYS A 391 -35.47 -5.37 -13.85
N VAL A 392 -35.03 -4.51 -12.93
CA VAL A 392 -35.24 -4.68 -11.49
C VAL A 392 -35.81 -3.37 -10.96
N ASP A 393 -36.99 -3.39 -10.36
CA ASP A 393 -37.65 -2.18 -9.84
C ASP A 393 -38.58 -2.45 -8.66
N ILE A 394 -38.89 -1.38 -7.94
CA ILE A 394 -40.11 -1.30 -7.12
C ILE A 394 -41.02 -0.25 -7.75
N GLN A 395 -42.14 -0.69 -8.33
CA GLN A 395 -43.07 0.14 -9.08
C GLN A 395 -44.41 0.32 -8.36
N LEU A 396 -44.94 1.54 -8.39
CA LEU A 396 -46.31 1.86 -7.99
C LEU A 396 -47.25 1.39 -9.11
N GLY A 397 -48.05 0.37 -8.82
CA GLY A 397 -49.08 -0.17 -9.70
C GLY A 397 -50.41 0.57 -9.57
N GLU A 398 -51.50 -0.18 -9.74
CA GLU A 398 -52.88 0.30 -9.69
C GLU A 398 -53.21 1.06 -8.40
N VAL A 399 -53.78 2.27 -8.54
CA VAL A 399 -54.10 3.19 -7.44
C VAL A 399 -55.22 2.65 -6.54
N ALA A 400 -56.20 1.95 -7.11
CA ALA A 400 -57.36 1.41 -6.39
C ALA A 400 -56.97 0.33 -5.35
N SER A 401 -55.91 -0.42 -5.65
CA SER A 401 -55.35 -1.47 -4.78
C SER A 401 -54.06 -1.03 -4.08
N LYS A 402 -53.54 0.18 -4.34
CA LYS A 402 -52.24 0.69 -3.88
C LYS A 402 -51.13 -0.36 -4.03
N ARG A 403 -51.09 -0.99 -5.21
CA ARG A 403 -50.26 -2.15 -5.49
C ARG A 403 -48.79 -1.78 -5.61
N LEU A 404 -47.90 -2.40 -4.82
CA LEU A 404 -46.47 -2.36 -5.10
C LEU A 404 -46.06 -3.61 -5.86
N TYR A 405 -45.42 -3.43 -7.01
CA TYR A 405 -44.70 -4.48 -7.72
C TYR A 405 -43.23 -4.48 -7.32
N PHE A 406 -42.64 -5.66 -7.23
CA PHE A 406 -41.19 -5.86 -7.18
C PHE A 406 -40.78 -6.80 -8.31
N HIS A 407 -40.27 -6.19 -9.38
CA HIS A 407 -39.82 -6.92 -10.56
C HIS A 407 -38.38 -7.39 -10.37
N VAL A 408 -38.12 -8.65 -10.69
CA VAL A 408 -36.79 -9.17 -10.98
C VAL A 408 -36.91 -9.90 -12.32
N ASN A 409 -36.99 -9.11 -13.39
CA ASN A 409 -37.20 -9.59 -14.75
C ASN A 409 -35.83 -9.88 -15.37
N ASN A 410 -35.60 -11.13 -15.78
CA ASN A 410 -34.42 -11.54 -16.55
C ASN A 410 -34.92 -12.44 -17.69
N ASN A 411 -35.08 -11.86 -18.88
CA ASN A 411 -35.77 -12.45 -20.04
C ASN A 411 -37.24 -12.86 -19.76
N GLY A 412 -38.03 -12.00 -19.10
CA GLY A 412 -39.44 -12.28 -18.81
C GLY A 412 -40.18 -11.14 -18.11
N ASN A 413 -41.39 -11.43 -17.60
CA ASN A 413 -42.15 -10.51 -16.73
C ASN A 413 -42.54 -11.19 -15.40
N THR A 414 -41.57 -11.30 -14.51
CA THR A 414 -41.60 -12.09 -13.28
C THR A 414 -41.46 -11.18 -12.06
N TYR A 415 -42.55 -11.03 -11.32
CA TYR A 415 -42.61 -10.16 -10.16
C TYR A 415 -43.37 -10.79 -8.99
N ALA A 416 -43.06 -10.28 -7.80
CA ALA A 416 -43.90 -10.38 -6.61
C ALA A 416 -44.65 -9.06 -6.41
N ALA A 417 -45.82 -9.10 -5.77
CA ALA A 417 -46.61 -7.91 -5.50
C ALA A 417 -47.40 -7.98 -4.19
N VAL A 418 -47.72 -6.81 -3.64
CA VAL A 418 -48.55 -6.63 -2.44
C VAL A 418 -49.51 -5.46 -2.64
N ASP A 419 -50.73 -5.61 -2.12
CA ASP A 419 -51.81 -4.62 -2.25
C ASP A 419 -52.13 -4.00 -0.88
N ASN A 420 -52.49 -2.73 -0.85
CA ASN A 420 -52.95 -1.97 0.33
C ASN A 420 -51.99 -1.90 1.53
N SER A 421 -50.71 -2.28 1.37
CA SER A 421 -49.71 -2.27 2.45
C SER A 421 -49.15 -0.88 2.80
N ILE A 422 -49.38 0.14 1.97
CA ILE A 422 -48.77 1.48 2.09
C ILE A 422 -49.82 2.55 2.38
N THR A 423 -49.48 3.49 3.27
CA THR A 423 -50.28 4.69 3.54
C THR A 423 -49.71 5.90 2.79
N VAL A 424 -50.52 6.50 1.92
CA VAL A 424 -50.19 7.76 1.21
C VAL A 424 -50.34 8.93 2.19
N GLY A 425 -49.46 9.93 2.09
CA GLY A 425 -49.44 11.06 3.04
C GLY A 425 -48.80 10.73 4.39
N SER A 426 -48.04 9.64 4.50
CA SER A 426 -47.23 9.32 5.68
C SER A 426 -45.90 8.68 5.28
N TRP A 427 -44.94 8.69 6.21
CA TRP A 427 -43.73 7.88 6.08
C TRP A 427 -44.07 6.40 6.24
N ASN A 428 -43.54 5.57 5.35
CA ASN A 428 -43.56 4.11 5.43
C ASN A 428 -42.12 3.62 5.26
N HIS A 429 -41.68 2.67 6.08
CA HIS A 429 -40.46 1.94 5.76
C HIS A 429 -40.81 0.78 4.81
N ILE A 430 -40.03 0.59 3.76
CA ILE A 430 -40.18 -0.56 2.87
C ILE A 430 -38.84 -1.28 2.75
N ALA A 431 -38.88 -2.61 2.67
CA ALA A 431 -37.74 -3.42 2.26
C ALA A 431 -38.19 -4.59 1.38
N PHE A 432 -37.41 -4.87 0.35
CA PHE A 432 -37.62 -5.92 -0.63
C PHE A 432 -36.34 -6.72 -0.78
N SER A 433 -36.33 -7.91 -0.18
CA SER A 433 -35.19 -8.83 -0.15
C SER A 433 -35.38 -9.92 -1.21
N TYR A 434 -34.36 -10.18 -2.01
CA TYR A 434 -34.37 -11.20 -3.06
C TYR A 434 -33.20 -12.18 -2.90
N LYS A 435 -33.46 -13.46 -3.11
CA LYS A 435 -32.46 -14.54 -3.17
C LYS A 435 -32.89 -15.61 -4.16
N GLY A 436 -32.34 -15.56 -5.38
CA GLY A 436 -32.75 -16.43 -6.49
C GLY A 436 -32.47 -17.92 -6.26
N SER A 437 -31.54 -18.27 -5.38
CA SER A 437 -31.22 -19.66 -5.00
C SER A 437 -32.16 -20.28 -3.97
N ASN A 438 -33.08 -19.51 -3.38
CA ASN A 438 -34.12 -20.06 -2.50
C ASN A 438 -35.17 -20.85 -3.32
N PRO A 439 -35.90 -21.79 -2.68
CA PRO A 439 -37.04 -22.45 -3.32
C PRO A 439 -38.15 -21.44 -3.68
N ALA A 440 -39.03 -21.83 -4.60
CA ALA A 440 -40.23 -21.08 -4.97
C ALA A 440 -41.03 -20.63 -3.74
N PHE A 441 -41.72 -19.48 -3.85
CA PHE A 441 -42.32 -18.71 -2.75
C PHE A 441 -41.33 -18.17 -1.67
N GLY A 442 -40.08 -18.66 -1.61
CA GLY A 442 -39.05 -18.21 -0.67
C GLY A 442 -38.01 -17.25 -1.28
N GLN A 443 -38.07 -16.96 -2.58
CA GLN A 443 -37.10 -16.13 -3.29
C GLN A 443 -37.25 -14.63 -3.04
N ILE A 444 -38.42 -14.17 -2.55
CA ILE A 444 -38.69 -12.76 -2.25
C ILE A 444 -39.30 -12.66 -0.85
N ALA A 445 -38.81 -11.72 -0.04
CA ALA A 445 -39.46 -11.27 1.18
C ALA A 445 -39.72 -9.76 1.12
N ILE A 446 -40.94 -9.36 1.50
CA ILE A 446 -41.35 -7.96 1.56
C ILE A 446 -41.59 -7.61 3.02
N THR A 447 -41.00 -6.51 3.48
CA THR A 447 -41.17 -6.00 4.85
C THR A 447 -41.64 -4.55 4.78
N ILE A 448 -42.79 -4.25 5.38
CA ILE A 448 -43.36 -2.90 5.43
C ILE A 448 -43.50 -2.49 6.89
N ASN A 449 -42.98 -1.31 7.25
CA ASN A 449 -42.96 -0.79 8.63
C ASN A 449 -42.42 -1.80 9.66
N GLY A 450 -41.38 -2.56 9.27
CA GLY A 450 -40.74 -3.60 10.09
C GLY A 450 -41.52 -4.92 10.19
N SER A 451 -42.70 -5.02 9.57
CA SER A 451 -43.53 -6.23 9.56
C SER A 451 -43.45 -6.96 8.22
N ALA A 452 -43.30 -8.29 8.25
CA ALA A 452 -43.31 -9.10 7.05
C ALA A 452 -44.71 -9.08 6.38
N VAL A 453 -44.74 -8.97 5.06
CA VAL A 453 -45.97 -9.01 4.25
C VAL A 453 -45.86 -10.14 3.24
N THR A 454 -46.92 -10.94 3.09
CA THR A 454 -46.97 -12.06 2.14
C THR A 454 -47.20 -11.55 0.71
N PRO A 455 -46.25 -11.73 -0.23
CA PRO A 455 -46.49 -11.43 -1.65
C PRO A 455 -47.39 -12.47 -2.31
N TRP A 456 -48.06 -12.03 -3.38
CA TRP A 456 -48.48 -12.92 -4.46
C TRP A 456 -47.53 -12.77 -5.67
N TYR A 457 -47.54 -13.74 -6.59
CA TYR A 457 -46.56 -13.83 -7.69
C TYR A 457 -47.23 -13.90 -9.06
N ASN A 458 -46.63 -13.26 -10.07
CA ASN A 458 -47.06 -13.33 -11.46
C ASN A 458 -46.42 -14.51 -12.23
N THR A 459 -46.24 -15.65 -11.57
CA THR A 459 -45.77 -16.89 -12.22
C THR A 459 -46.53 -18.09 -11.67
N SER A 460 -46.85 -19.05 -12.53
CA SER A 460 -47.70 -20.22 -12.19
C SER A 460 -47.11 -21.14 -11.11
N GLY A 461 -45.80 -21.03 -10.84
CA GLY A 461 -45.11 -21.74 -9.77
C GLY A 461 -44.52 -20.85 -8.67
N ALA A 462 -44.81 -19.53 -8.66
CA ALA A 462 -44.16 -18.55 -7.77
C ALA A 462 -42.62 -18.58 -7.78
N THR A 463 -42.06 -18.88 -8.95
CA THR A 463 -40.63 -18.83 -9.23
C THR A 463 -40.27 -17.47 -9.83
N ILE A 464 -39.14 -16.93 -9.39
CA ILE A 464 -38.43 -15.76 -9.91
C ILE A 464 -37.10 -16.26 -10.52
N PRO A 465 -36.49 -15.57 -11.50
CA PRO A 465 -35.15 -15.92 -12.00
C PRO A 465 -34.12 -16.14 -10.88
N ALA A 466 -33.08 -16.92 -11.17
CA ALA A 466 -32.03 -17.23 -10.20
C ALA A 466 -31.00 -16.09 -10.04
N THR A 467 -30.91 -15.18 -11.01
CA THR A 467 -30.05 -13.99 -11.01
C THR A 467 -30.75 -12.79 -11.63
N CYS A 468 -30.35 -11.59 -11.20
CA CYS A 468 -30.69 -10.33 -11.86
C CYS A 468 -30.10 -10.28 -13.29
N PRO A 469 -30.60 -9.39 -14.17
CA PRO A 469 -29.98 -9.13 -15.47
C PRO A 469 -28.48 -8.79 -15.40
N SER A 470 -27.72 -9.22 -16.40
CA SER A 470 -26.28 -9.00 -16.51
C SER A 470 -25.87 -7.67 -17.16
N GLY A 471 -26.81 -6.95 -17.77
CA GLY A 471 -26.57 -5.69 -18.49
C GLY A 471 -26.11 -4.57 -17.55
N ASN A 472 -25.16 -3.74 -18.00
CA ASN A 472 -24.59 -2.66 -17.19
C ASN A 472 -25.36 -1.34 -17.39
N ASP A 473 -26.61 -1.34 -16.94
CA ASP A 473 -27.58 -0.24 -17.12
C ASP A 473 -27.58 0.73 -15.94
N ASN A 474 -28.12 1.94 -16.17
CA ASN A 474 -28.27 2.95 -15.12
C ASN A 474 -29.27 2.49 -14.04
N PHE A 475 -28.97 2.82 -12.79
CA PHE A 475 -29.82 2.71 -11.63
C PHE A 475 -30.40 4.08 -11.29
N TYR A 476 -31.71 4.18 -11.14
CA TYR A 476 -32.43 5.41 -10.81
C TYR A 476 -33.18 5.26 -9.50
N LEU A 477 -33.14 6.29 -8.66
CA LEU A 477 -34.09 6.47 -7.56
C LEU A 477 -35.22 7.39 -8.03
N GLY A 478 -36.45 7.09 -7.60
CA GLY A 478 -37.63 7.96 -7.76
C GLY A 478 -38.00 8.34 -9.20
N ASN A 479 -37.84 7.44 -10.18
CA ASN A 479 -38.18 7.72 -11.58
C ASN A 479 -39.69 7.96 -11.77
N GLY A 480 -40.06 9.20 -12.10
CA GLY A 480 -41.45 9.68 -12.20
C GLY A 480 -42.19 9.79 -10.86
N PHE A 481 -41.49 9.55 -9.73
CA PHE A 481 -42.08 9.42 -8.41
C PHE A 481 -42.51 10.77 -7.83
N LYS A 482 -43.68 10.83 -7.19
CA LYS A 482 -44.16 12.04 -6.49
C LYS A 482 -44.22 11.79 -4.99
N GLY A 483 -43.14 12.12 -4.31
CA GLY A 483 -42.93 11.73 -2.93
C GLY A 483 -41.52 12.04 -2.45
N LYS A 484 -41.12 11.42 -1.33
CA LYS A 484 -39.82 11.66 -0.69
C LYS A 484 -39.15 10.35 -0.29
N LEU A 485 -37.82 10.31 -0.40
CA LEU A 485 -36.97 9.20 0.02
C LEU A 485 -35.93 9.67 1.05
N ASP A 486 -35.62 8.79 1.98
CA ASP A 486 -34.58 8.96 3.00
C ASP A 486 -34.05 7.59 3.47
N GLU A 487 -32.84 7.56 4.04
CA GLU A 487 -32.15 6.36 4.54
C GLU A 487 -32.20 5.19 3.55
N ILE A 488 -31.80 5.46 2.32
CA ILE A 488 -31.93 4.55 1.18
C ILE A 488 -30.72 3.63 1.13
N ARG A 489 -30.95 2.32 1.15
CA ARG A 489 -29.89 1.32 1.34
C ARG A 489 -30.04 0.19 0.32
N MET A 490 -28.92 -0.19 -0.29
CA MET A 490 -28.79 -1.41 -1.06
C MET A 490 -27.84 -2.36 -0.33
N TRP A 491 -28.34 -3.53 0.04
CA TRP A 491 -27.56 -4.61 0.62
C TRP A 491 -27.19 -5.61 -0.47
N GLY A 492 -25.92 -6.01 -0.54
CA GLY A 492 -25.45 -7.07 -1.46
C GLY A 492 -25.83 -8.49 -1.01
N VAL A 493 -26.68 -8.60 0.01
CA VAL A 493 -27.12 -9.84 0.65
C VAL A 493 -28.63 -9.83 0.88
N TYR A 494 -29.23 -11.00 0.97
CA TYR A 494 -30.60 -11.16 1.44
C TYR A 494 -30.71 -10.83 2.94
N ARG A 495 -31.62 -9.93 3.32
CA ARG A 495 -31.92 -9.56 4.71
C ARG A 495 -33.30 -10.08 5.11
N THR A 496 -33.37 -10.72 6.27
CA THR A 496 -34.65 -11.19 6.85
C THR A 496 -35.47 -10.03 7.41
N PRO A 497 -36.80 -10.15 7.53
CA PRO A 497 -37.65 -9.12 8.14
C PRO A 497 -37.20 -8.69 9.55
N GLY A 498 -36.67 -9.63 10.36
CA GLY A 498 -36.12 -9.32 11.69
C GLY A 498 -34.84 -8.47 11.65
N GLN A 499 -33.96 -8.71 10.68
CA GLN A 499 -32.79 -7.85 10.45
C GLN A 499 -33.22 -6.45 10.00
N ILE A 500 -34.18 -6.35 9.07
CA ILE A 500 -34.74 -5.07 8.62
C ILE A 500 -35.33 -4.27 9.80
N ALA A 501 -36.21 -4.90 10.58
CA ALA A 501 -36.84 -4.27 11.74
C ALA A 501 -35.83 -3.76 12.79
N SER A 502 -34.67 -4.42 12.90
CA SER A 502 -33.60 -4.04 13.83
C SER A 502 -32.87 -2.74 13.45
N TYR A 503 -32.82 -2.41 12.15
CA TYR A 503 -32.00 -1.30 11.64
C TYR A 503 -32.77 -0.21 10.91
N MET A 504 -34.06 -0.40 10.59
CA MET A 504 -34.83 0.60 9.84
C MET A 504 -34.91 1.98 10.53
N ASN A 505 -34.85 2.03 11.86
CA ASN A 505 -35.04 3.27 12.65
C ASN A 505 -33.74 4.01 13.00
N GLY A 506 -32.56 3.57 12.54
CA GLY A 506 -31.29 4.22 12.87
C GLY A 506 -30.25 4.07 11.77
N GLU A 507 -29.37 5.06 11.63
CA GLU A 507 -28.30 5.03 10.62
C GLU A 507 -27.39 3.79 10.81
N ILE A 508 -27.00 3.14 9.71
CA ILE A 508 -25.93 2.13 9.75
C ILE A 508 -24.60 2.81 10.12
N ASN A 509 -23.95 2.31 11.18
CA ASN A 509 -22.63 2.77 11.60
C ASN A 509 -21.55 2.15 10.70
N LYS A 510 -20.62 2.98 10.22
CA LYS A 510 -19.52 2.56 9.35
C LYS A 510 -18.59 1.51 10.00
N THR A 511 -18.50 1.43 11.33
CA THR A 511 -17.68 0.42 12.02
C THR A 511 -18.36 -0.94 12.23
N TRP A 512 -19.63 -1.09 11.84
CA TRP A 512 -20.35 -2.36 12.01
C TRP A 512 -20.06 -3.33 10.86
N TRP A 513 -19.99 -4.63 11.17
CA TRP A 513 -19.84 -5.70 10.18
C TRP A 513 -20.86 -5.60 9.03
N ASP A 514 -22.12 -5.31 9.37
CA ASP A 514 -23.21 -5.13 8.41
C ASP A 514 -22.91 -4.05 7.36
N TYR A 515 -22.13 -3.00 7.66
CA TYR A 515 -21.73 -1.98 6.67
C TYR A 515 -20.92 -2.58 5.51
N SER A 516 -20.13 -3.62 5.75
CA SER A 516 -19.38 -4.32 4.69
C SER A 516 -20.29 -5.12 3.73
N LEU A 517 -21.52 -5.46 4.17
CA LEU A 517 -22.53 -6.18 3.39
C LEU A 517 -23.42 -5.26 2.52
N MET A 518 -23.23 -3.95 2.61
CA MET A 518 -23.92 -2.96 1.76
C MET A 518 -23.24 -2.84 0.40
N SER A 519 -24.03 -2.61 -0.66
CA SER A 519 -23.55 -2.25 -2.01
C SER A 519 -23.69 -0.76 -2.31
N ALA A 520 -24.67 -0.06 -1.71
CA ALA A 520 -24.86 1.39 -1.80
C ALA A 520 -25.60 1.91 -0.55
N TYR A 521 -25.36 3.16 -0.15
CA TYR A 521 -26.03 3.80 0.99
C TYR A 521 -26.11 5.32 0.83
N TRP A 522 -27.33 5.82 0.58
CA TRP A 522 -27.64 7.25 0.54
C TRP A 522 -28.34 7.67 1.84
N LYS A 523 -27.61 8.33 2.74
CA LYS A 523 -28.14 8.89 4.00
C LYS A 523 -28.98 10.16 3.84
N VAL A 524 -28.84 10.84 2.71
CA VAL A 524 -29.56 12.10 2.40
C VAL A 524 -29.36 13.22 3.44
N ASN A 525 -28.31 13.16 4.28
CA ASN A 525 -28.05 14.14 5.33
C ASN A 525 -27.01 15.22 4.97
N ASP A 526 -26.44 15.18 3.75
CA ASP A 526 -25.52 16.20 3.20
C ASP A 526 -26.28 17.16 2.28
N SER A 527 -26.40 18.44 2.66
CA SER A 527 -27.11 19.44 1.85
C SER A 527 -26.35 19.90 0.59
N VAL A 528 -25.06 19.57 0.46
CA VAL A 528 -24.21 19.88 -0.69
C VAL A 528 -24.25 18.74 -1.71
N ALA A 529 -24.25 17.49 -1.23
CA ALA A 529 -24.34 16.29 -2.05
C ALA A 529 -25.48 15.36 -1.55
N PRO A 530 -26.76 15.74 -1.72
CA PRO A 530 -27.91 15.10 -1.07
C PRO A 530 -28.22 13.68 -1.57
N ALA A 531 -27.70 13.28 -2.73
CA ALA A 531 -27.76 11.92 -3.24
C ALA A 531 -26.37 11.26 -3.31
N LYS A 532 -25.46 11.64 -2.41
CA LYS A 532 -24.15 10.97 -2.28
C LYS A 532 -24.29 9.55 -1.75
N ASP A 533 -23.62 8.62 -2.41
CA ASP A 533 -23.41 7.26 -1.92
C ASP A 533 -22.20 7.22 -0.97
N LEU A 534 -22.36 6.58 0.19
CA LEU A 534 -21.27 6.37 1.16
C LEU A 534 -20.48 5.08 0.92
N LYS A 535 -20.87 4.29 -0.08
CA LYS A 535 -20.35 2.95 -0.41
C LYS A 535 -19.80 2.88 -1.84
N ASN A 536 -18.92 3.82 -2.20
CA ASN A 536 -18.22 3.83 -3.49
C ASN A 536 -16.69 3.65 -3.38
N ILE A 537 -16.10 2.92 -4.34
CA ILE A 537 -14.66 2.62 -4.40
C ILE A 537 -13.80 3.88 -4.57
N ARG A 538 -14.32 4.95 -5.19
CA ARG A 538 -13.60 6.23 -5.36
C ARG A 538 -13.23 6.83 -4.01
N THR A 539 -14.16 6.78 -3.05
CA THR A 539 -13.95 7.30 -1.69
C THR A 539 -12.87 6.50 -0.96
N ASP A 540 -12.86 5.18 -1.09
CA ASP A 540 -11.85 4.34 -0.43
C ASP A 540 -10.46 4.54 -1.05
N ILE A 541 -10.33 4.53 -2.38
CA ILE A 541 -9.07 4.82 -3.09
C ILE A 541 -8.51 6.19 -2.66
N ASN A 542 -9.36 7.23 -2.63
CA ASN A 542 -8.94 8.57 -2.24
C ASN A 542 -8.56 8.64 -0.75
N THR A 543 -9.28 7.95 0.14
CA THR A 543 -8.96 7.95 1.58
C THR A 543 -7.66 7.19 1.85
N ILE A 544 -7.43 6.06 1.18
CA ILE A 544 -6.18 5.29 1.27
C ILE A 544 -5.00 6.14 0.80
N LYS A 545 -5.10 6.80 -0.37
CA LYS A 545 -4.04 7.70 -0.88
C LYS A 545 -3.75 8.87 0.06
N GLN A 546 -4.77 9.43 0.73
CA GLN A 546 -4.59 10.53 1.67
C GLN A 546 -3.73 10.19 2.90
N ILE A 547 -3.66 8.91 3.30
CA ILE A 547 -2.80 8.44 4.40
C ILE A 547 -1.31 8.70 4.09
N PHE A 548 -0.94 8.70 2.80
CA PHE A 548 0.42 8.85 2.31
C PHE A 548 0.76 10.28 1.87
N ASN A 549 -0.13 11.25 2.12
CA ASN A 549 0.15 12.66 1.84
C ASN A 549 1.41 13.14 2.59
N GLY A 550 2.37 13.68 1.86
CA GLY A 550 3.66 14.11 2.42
C GLY A 550 4.68 12.98 2.62
N ARG A 551 4.44 11.81 2.02
CA ARG A 551 5.39 10.68 1.94
C ARG A 551 5.71 10.37 0.48
N GLU A 552 6.81 9.65 0.26
CA GLU A 552 7.20 9.11 -1.04
C GLU A 552 7.46 7.61 -0.90
N GLY A 553 7.38 6.90 -2.03
CA GLY A 553 7.77 5.50 -2.10
C GLY A 553 6.68 4.46 -1.90
N ALA A 554 5.40 4.86 -1.84
CA ALA A 554 4.28 3.94 -1.88
C ALA A 554 3.51 4.03 -3.22
N LYS A 555 2.89 2.92 -3.63
CA LYS A 555 2.13 2.78 -4.87
C LYS A 555 0.79 2.08 -4.66
N PHE A 556 -0.22 2.51 -5.44
CA PHE A 556 -1.60 2.06 -5.29
C PHE A 556 -2.12 1.46 -6.59
N ARG A 557 -2.47 0.18 -6.53
CA ARG A 557 -2.88 -0.63 -7.67
C ARG A 557 -4.24 -1.26 -7.42
N ILE A 558 -4.97 -1.54 -8.50
CA ILE A 558 -6.21 -2.32 -8.43
C ILE A 558 -5.89 -3.79 -8.69
N GLY A 559 -6.35 -4.68 -7.81
CA GLY A 559 -6.31 -6.12 -8.01
C GLY A 559 -7.57 -6.58 -8.72
N LEU A 560 -7.42 -7.23 -9.88
CA LEU A 560 -8.53 -7.89 -10.57
C LEU A 560 -8.45 -9.40 -10.35
N ALA A 561 -9.48 -9.95 -9.72
CA ALA A 561 -9.63 -11.37 -9.47
C ALA A 561 -11.01 -11.88 -9.92
N THR A 562 -11.16 -13.19 -10.02
CA THR A 562 -12.45 -13.85 -10.29
C THR A 562 -13.12 -13.38 -11.60
N GLY A 563 -14.45 -13.32 -11.65
CA GLY A 563 -15.22 -12.88 -12.82
C GLY A 563 -15.19 -13.86 -13.99
N ASP A 564 -15.56 -13.36 -15.16
CA ASP A 564 -15.66 -14.14 -16.40
C ASP A 564 -14.35 -14.11 -17.23
N TYR A 565 -13.21 -13.93 -16.55
CA TYR A 565 -11.89 -13.73 -17.17
C TYR A 565 -11.54 -14.82 -18.21
N LYS A 566 -11.91 -16.08 -17.95
CA LYS A 566 -11.71 -17.21 -18.86
C LYS A 566 -12.51 -17.13 -20.16
N LYS A 567 -13.64 -16.41 -20.19
CA LYS A 567 -14.40 -16.14 -21.42
C LYS A 567 -13.76 -14.96 -22.16
N MET A 568 -13.44 -13.90 -21.43
CA MET A 568 -12.79 -12.69 -21.95
C MET A 568 -11.46 -13.02 -22.66
N MET A 569 -10.55 -13.73 -21.99
CA MET A 569 -9.19 -13.94 -22.49
C MET A 569 -9.09 -14.84 -23.74
N LYS A 570 -10.13 -15.64 -24.03
CA LYS A 570 -10.17 -16.54 -25.20
C LYS A 570 -10.24 -15.80 -26.54
N THR A 571 -10.79 -14.59 -26.56
CA THR A 571 -11.00 -13.83 -27.80
C THR A 571 -10.08 -12.63 -27.87
N GLU A 572 -9.59 -12.29 -29.06
CA GLU A 572 -8.77 -11.08 -29.23
C GLU A 572 -9.55 -9.82 -28.84
N THR A 573 -10.83 -9.73 -29.24
CA THR A 573 -11.71 -8.62 -28.86
C THR A 573 -11.85 -8.47 -27.35
N GLY A 574 -12.08 -9.58 -26.62
CA GLY A 574 -12.18 -9.56 -25.16
C GLY A 574 -10.88 -9.10 -24.50
N ARG A 575 -9.72 -9.63 -24.92
CA ARG A 575 -8.40 -9.21 -24.43
C ARG A 575 -8.13 -7.73 -24.68
N ARG A 576 -8.42 -7.22 -25.89
CA ARG A 576 -8.22 -5.80 -26.24
C ARG A 576 -9.17 -4.88 -25.48
N ASN A 577 -10.45 -5.22 -25.40
CA ASN A 577 -11.43 -4.49 -24.61
C ASN A 577 -10.98 -4.38 -23.15
N PHE A 578 -10.60 -5.51 -22.55
CA PHE A 578 -10.10 -5.53 -21.17
C PHE A 578 -8.86 -4.65 -20.99
N ALA A 579 -7.86 -4.77 -21.86
CA ALA A 579 -6.66 -3.94 -21.82
C ALA A 579 -6.96 -2.43 -21.98
N HIS A 580 -8.00 -2.06 -22.73
CA HIS A 580 -8.48 -0.68 -22.81
C HIS A 580 -9.19 -0.23 -21.52
N HIS A 581 -10.14 -1.01 -20.99
CA HIS A 581 -10.84 -0.62 -19.75
C HIS A 581 -9.93 -0.62 -18.52
N VAL A 582 -8.92 -1.49 -18.44
CA VAL A 582 -7.87 -1.40 -17.40
C VAL A 582 -7.17 -0.05 -17.47
N LYS A 583 -6.69 0.36 -18.64
CA LYS A 583 -6.05 1.67 -18.84
C LYS A 583 -6.97 2.83 -18.44
N ASP A 584 -8.21 2.81 -18.90
CA ASP A 584 -9.19 3.86 -18.60
C ASP A 584 -9.49 3.93 -17.10
N PHE A 585 -9.61 2.79 -16.42
CA PHE A 585 -9.80 2.70 -14.96
C PHE A 585 -8.57 3.24 -14.19
N LEU A 586 -7.34 2.92 -14.61
CA LEU A 586 -6.15 3.50 -13.98
C LEU A 586 -6.12 5.02 -14.10
N ASN A 587 -6.51 5.56 -15.26
CA ASN A 587 -6.62 7.01 -15.48
C ASN A 587 -7.74 7.64 -14.63
N GLU A 588 -8.94 7.04 -14.61
CA GLU A 588 -10.11 7.57 -13.90
C GLU A 588 -9.92 7.64 -12.37
N TYR A 589 -9.19 6.67 -11.81
CA TYR A 589 -8.92 6.58 -10.36
C TYR A 589 -7.50 7.03 -9.99
N ASN A 590 -6.72 7.55 -10.96
CA ASN A 590 -5.33 7.99 -10.81
C ASN A 590 -4.43 6.94 -10.11
N LEU A 591 -4.57 5.67 -10.50
CA LEU A 591 -3.87 4.53 -9.91
C LEU A 591 -2.51 4.32 -10.57
N ASP A 592 -1.53 3.86 -9.80
CA ASP A 592 -0.18 3.59 -10.28
C ASP A 592 -0.08 2.32 -11.13
N GLY A 593 -1.07 1.42 -11.09
CA GLY A 593 -0.94 0.12 -11.73
C GLY A 593 -2.06 -0.88 -11.47
N VAL A 594 -1.83 -2.10 -11.94
CA VAL A 594 -2.79 -3.20 -11.95
C VAL A 594 -2.12 -4.52 -11.54
N ASP A 595 -2.83 -5.38 -10.80
CA ASP A 595 -2.51 -6.79 -10.61
C ASP A 595 -3.60 -7.68 -11.22
N LEU A 596 -3.22 -8.78 -11.88
CA LEU A 596 -4.16 -9.81 -12.34
C LEU A 596 -3.97 -11.09 -11.52
N ASP A 597 -5.00 -11.44 -10.75
CA ASP A 597 -5.03 -12.58 -9.84
C ASP A 597 -6.09 -13.59 -10.34
N PHE A 598 -5.76 -14.25 -11.45
CA PHE A 598 -6.71 -15.01 -12.28
C PHE A 598 -6.61 -16.52 -12.05
N GLU A 599 -7.31 -16.96 -11.00
CA GLU A 599 -7.31 -18.32 -10.48
C GLU A 599 -8.33 -19.27 -11.15
N TRP A 600 -7.95 -20.40 -11.76
CA TRP A 600 -6.63 -20.86 -12.19
C TRP A 600 -6.67 -21.33 -13.64
N ASN A 601 -5.54 -21.27 -14.33
CA ASN A 601 -5.38 -21.82 -15.68
C ASN A 601 -4.92 -23.29 -15.60
N TYR A 602 -5.75 -24.22 -16.08
CA TYR A 602 -5.54 -25.67 -15.93
C TYR A 602 -5.00 -26.33 -17.21
N THR A 603 -5.29 -25.74 -18.37
CA THR A 603 -4.94 -26.30 -19.68
C THR A 603 -3.89 -25.48 -20.40
N SER A 604 -3.14 -26.10 -21.33
CA SER A 604 -2.16 -25.39 -22.16
C SER A 604 -2.78 -24.25 -22.99
N GLN A 605 -4.06 -24.37 -23.38
CA GLN A 605 -4.77 -23.30 -24.09
C GLN A 605 -5.11 -22.13 -23.17
N GLU A 606 -5.60 -22.38 -21.95
CA GLU A 606 -5.86 -21.31 -20.98
C GLU A 606 -4.58 -20.55 -20.63
N TRP A 607 -3.44 -21.24 -20.53
CA TRP A 607 -2.14 -20.58 -20.37
C TRP A 607 -1.73 -19.79 -21.62
N ALA A 608 -1.94 -20.30 -22.83
CA ALA A 608 -1.65 -19.53 -24.05
C ALA A 608 -2.50 -18.25 -24.14
N ASP A 609 -3.79 -18.35 -23.83
CA ASP A 609 -4.72 -17.23 -23.80
C ASP A 609 -4.33 -16.20 -22.73
N TYR A 610 -3.92 -16.64 -21.54
CA TYR A 610 -3.49 -15.78 -20.44
C TYR A 610 -2.14 -15.08 -20.71
N ASN A 611 -1.17 -15.78 -21.30
CA ASN A 611 0.09 -15.17 -21.72
C ASN A 611 -0.14 -14.09 -22.79
N THR A 612 -1.01 -14.36 -23.76
CA THR A 612 -1.39 -13.35 -24.79
C THR A 612 -2.16 -12.18 -24.17
N LEU A 613 -2.98 -12.41 -23.13
CA LEU A 613 -3.65 -11.35 -22.39
C LEU A 613 -2.63 -10.43 -21.69
N ILE A 614 -1.64 -11.00 -21.01
CA ILE A 614 -0.59 -10.24 -20.32
C ILE A 614 0.12 -9.32 -21.31
N GLU A 615 0.57 -9.85 -22.45
CA GLU A 615 1.18 -9.06 -23.53
C GLU A 615 0.24 -7.95 -24.03
N THR A 616 -1.04 -8.26 -24.25
CA THR A 616 -2.06 -7.28 -24.70
C THR A 616 -2.32 -6.16 -23.67
N VAL A 617 -2.29 -6.48 -22.37
CA VAL A 617 -2.45 -5.50 -21.28
C VAL A 617 -1.24 -4.58 -21.22
N ASN A 618 -0.03 -5.13 -21.20
CA ASN A 618 1.22 -4.36 -21.21
C ASN A 618 1.27 -3.37 -22.39
N ASP A 619 0.94 -3.82 -23.61
CA ASP A 619 0.94 -2.98 -24.82
C ASP A 619 -0.07 -1.82 -24.77
N SER A 620 -1.11 -1.90 -23.92
CA SER A 620 -2.11 -0.85 -23.73
C SER A 620 -1.70 0.17 -22.66
N LEU A 621 -0.98 -0.29 -21.63
CA LEU A 621 -0.67 0.51 -20.44
C LEU A 621 0.31 1.67 -20.73
N PRO A 622 0.20 2.79 -20.00
CA PRO A 622 1.27 3.79 -19.94
C PRO A 622 2.57 3.16 -19.42
N ALA A 623 3.72 3.58 -19.97
CA ALA A 623 5.04 3.10 -19.52
C ALA A 623 5.42 3.49 -18.07
N SER A 624 4.59 4.31 -17.41
CA SER A 624 4.71 4.65 -15.98
C SER A 624 3.83 3.79 -15.08
N SER A 625 2.98 2.93 -15.64
CA SER A 625 2.10 2.04 -14.87
C SER A 625 2.83 0.77 -14.45
N ILE A 626 2.59 0.35 -13.21
CA ILE A 626 3.09 -0.90 -12.66
C ILE A 626 2.14 -2.03 -13.03
N PHE A 627 2.64 -3.07 -13.70
CA PHE A 627 1.86 -4.24 -14.06
C PHE A 627 2.45 -5.49 -13.41
N SER A 628 1.67 -6.15 -12.55
CA SER A 628 2.01 -7.49 -12.04
C SER A 628 0.91 -8.50 -12.34
N VAL A 629 1.26 -9.77 -12.13
CA VAL A 629 0.31 -10.88 -12.08
C VAL A 629 0.60 -11.75 -10.87
N SER A 630 -0.45 -12.29 -10.29
CA SER A 630 -0.40 -13.19 -9.14
C SER A 630 -0.69 -14.63 -9.58
N LEU A 631 0.20 -15.52 -9.16
CA LEU A 631 0.32 -16.92 -9.58
C LEU A 631 0.48 -17.82 -8.35
N HIS A 632 0.28 -19.13 -8.48
CA HIS A 632 0.40 -20.07 -7.37
C HIS A 632 1.63 -20.98 -7.49
N SER A 633 2.08 -21.53 -6.36
CA SER A 633 3.01 -22.67 -6.32
C SER A 633 2.60 -23.85 -7.24
N TYR A 634 1.32 -24.00 -7.58
CA TYR A 634 0.81 -25.05 -8.47
C TYR A 634 0.45 -24.55 -9.89
N PHE A 635 0.42 -23.24 -10.14
CA PHE A 635 -0.10 -22.62 -11.37
C PHE A 635 0.78 -21.42 -11.78
N TYR A 636 1.86 -21.69 -12.52
CA TYR A 636 2.93 -20.71 -12.80
C TYR A 636 3.50 -20.79 -14.24
N SER A 637 2.71 -21.17 -15.24
CA SER A 637 3.20 -21.46 -16.59
C SER A 637 3.25 -20.25 -17.55
N LEU A 638 3.96 -19.19 -17.17
CA LEU A 638 4.20 -18.04 -18.06
C LEU A 638 5.26 -18.31 -19.13
N THR A 639 5.15 -17.66 -20.28
CA THR A 639 6.21 -17.61 -21.29
C THR A 639 7.26 -16.57 -20.90
N PRO A 640 8.52 -16.67 -21.41
CA PRO A 640 9.53 -15.63 -21.21
C PRO A 640 9.09 -14.23 -21.70
N SER A 641 8.20 -14.18 -22.69
CA SER A 641 7.62 -12.92 -23.21
C SER A 641 6.66 -12.29 -22.19
N ALA A 642 5.72 -13.06 -21.65
CA ALA A 642 4.83 -12.59 -20.58
C ALA A 642 5.60 -12.24 -19.29
N MET A 643 6.64 -13.00 -18.92
CA MET A 643 7.53 -12.64 -17.79
C MET A 643 8.30 -11.33 -18.03
N ASN A 644 8.56 -10.96 -19.28
CA ASN A 644 9.18 -9.68 -19.61
C ASN A 644 8.18 -8.52 -19.57
N ALA A 645 6.93 -8.76 -19.96
CA ALA A 645 5.84 -7.78 -20.05
C ALA A 645 5.27 -7.30 -18.70
N VAL A 646 5.49 -8.04 -17.61
CA VAL A 646 5.13 -7.62 -16.23
C VAL A 646 6.33 -7.06 -15.49
N ASP A 647 6.17 -6.06 -14.64
CA ASP A 647 7.24 -5.54 -13.78
C ASP A 647 7.73 -6.60 -12.79
N PHE A 648 6.79 -7.28 -12.14
CA PHE A 648 7.04 -8.38 -11.21
C PHE A 648 5.91 -9.41 -11.21
N ILE A 649 6.20 -10.58 -10.63
CA ILE A 649 5.30 -11.72 -10.52
C ILE A 649 5.10 -12.02 -9.05
N GLY A 650 3.84 -12.08 -8.63
CA GLY A 650 3.46 -12.57 -7.33
C GLY A 650 3.36 -14.09 -7.29
N MET A 651 4.01 -14.69 -6.30
CA MET A 651 3.94 -16.13 -6.06
C MET A 651 3.20 -16.38 -4.75
N GLN A 652 1.92 -16.72 -4.83
CA GLN A 652 1.15 -17.25 -3.72
C GLN A 652 1.74 -18.60 -3.28
N ILE A 653 2.49 -18.60 -2.17
CA ILE A 653 3.10 -19.78 -1.52
C ILE A 653 2.42 -19.95 -0.16
N TYR A 654 1.08 -19.98 -0.19
CA TYR A 654 0.21 -20.10 0.97
C TYR A 654 -1.08 -20.83 0.59
N GLY A 655 -2.00 -20.92 1.54
CA GLY A 655 -3.02 -21.96 1.60
C GLY A 655 -4.24 -21.74 0.71
N PRO A 656 -5.29 -22.57 0.89
CA PRO A 656 -5.61 -23.33 2.11
C PRO A 656 -4.72 -24.54 2.43
N GLN A 657 -3.87 -24.96 1.49
CA GLN A 657 -2.85 -26.00 1.64
C GLN A 657 -1.77 -25.63 2.68
N THR A 658 -1.84 -26.22 3.88
CA THR A 658 -0.87 -25.96 4.96
C THR A 658 0.54 -26.47 4.66
N GLU A 659 0.73 -27.39 3.71
CA GLU A 659 2.07 -27.87 3.33
C GLU A 659 2.91 -26.79 2.62
N LEU A 660 2.32 -25.65 2.23
CA LEU A 660 3.01 -24.47 1.70
C LEU A 660 3.63 -23.57 2.78
N PHE A 661 3.16 -23.69 4.02
CA PHE A 661 3.51 -22.77 5.11
C PHE A 661 4.97 -22.92 5.60
N PRO A 662 5.57 -24.12 5.70
CA PRO A 662 6.94 -24.26 6.24
C PRO A 662 8.02 -23.55 5.41
N TYR A 663 9.08 -23.10 6.09
CA TYR A 663 10.25 -22.46 5.46
C TYR A 663 10.89 -23.32 4.34
N ASP A 664 11.05 -24.63 4.57
CA ASP A 664 11.70 -25.52 3.60
C ASP A 664 10.90 -25.63 2.29
N ARG A 665 9.56 -25.55 2.36
CA ARG A 665 8.72 -25.52 1.16
C ARG A 665 8.83 -24.19 0.42
N PHE A 666 8.90 -23.07 1.12
CA PHE A 666 9.13 -21.75 0.53
C PHE A 666 10.47 -21.71 -0.24
N VAL A 667 11.53 -22.28 0.33
CA VAL A 667 12.83 -22.45 -0.35
C VAL A 667 12.73 -23.40 -1.55
N ALA A 668 12.01 -24.52 -1.43
CA ALA A 668 11.83 -25.46 -2.54
C ALA A 668 11.06 -24.83 -3.71
N ASP A 669 10.03 -24.04 -3.44
CA ASP A 669 9.24 -23.36 -4.46
C ASP A 669 10.01 -22.22 -5.13
N TYR A 670 10.81 -21.44 -4.40
CA TYR A 670 11.78 -20.51 -5.02
C TYR A 670 12.68 -21.22 -6.04
N ASN A 671 13.35 -22.30 -5.63
CA ASN A 671 14.24 -23.06 -6.52
C ASN A 671 13.47 -23.62 -7.73
N LYS A 672 12.21 -24.03 -7.57
CA LYS A 672 11.33 -24.47 -8.66
C LYS A 672 11.06 -23.35 -9.66
N PHE A 673 10.77 -22.13 -9.21
CA PHE A 673 10.53 -20.99 -10.10
C PHE A 673 11.80 -20.55 -10.84
N ILE A 674 12.96 -20.53 -10.17
CA ILE A 674 14.25 -20.25 -10.82
C ILE A 674 14.57 -21.31 -11.89
N ASN A 675 14.39 -22.60 -11.58
CA ASN A 675 14.59 -23.69 -12.54
C ASN A 675 13.60 -23.67 -13.70
N TYR A 676 12.41 -23.08 -13.53
CA TYR A 676 11.45 -22.84 -14.61
C TYR A 676 11.88 -21.68 -15.54
N GLY A 677 12.68 -20.73 -15.03
CA GLY A 677 13.21 -19.60 -15.79
C GLY A 677 12.74 -18.22 -15.31
N TYR A 678 12.06 -18.12 -14.16
CA TYR A 678 11.67 -16.82 -13.60
C TYR A 678 12.90 -16.01 -13.17
N PRO A 679 13.00 -14.72 -13.54
CA PRO A 679 14.06 -13.85 -13.02
C PRO A 679 13.87 -13.59 -11.53
N ALA A 680 14.88 -13.90 -10.69
CA ALA A 680 14.80 -13.71 -9.24
C ALA A 680 14.34 -12.29 -8.85
N LYS A 681 14.92 -11.26 -9.48
CA LYS A 681 14.57 -9.83 -9.26
C LYS A 681 13.10 -9.48 -9.56
N LYS A 682 12.37 -10.32 -10.31
CA LYS A 682 10.93 -10.16 -10.58
C LYS A 682 10.05 -11.02 -9.67
N LEU A 683 10.60 -11.95 -8.88
CA LEU A 683 9.83 -12.76 -7.95
C LEU A 683 9.52 -11.98 -6.67
N VAL A 684 8.24 -11.72 -6.43
CA VAL A 684 7.72 -11.23 -5.15
C VAL A 684 6.99 -12.39 -4.49
N MET A 685 7.41 -12.76 -3.29
CA MET A 685 7.14 -14.08 -2.70
C MET A 685 6.08 -14.01 -1.59
N GLY A 686 5.07 -14.86 -1.67
CA GLY A 686 3.87 -14.81 -0.83
C GLY A 686 4.04 -15.42 0.57
N LEU A 687 3.49 -14.75 1.59
CA LEU A 687 3.39 -15.23 2.97
C LEU A 687 1.92 -15.32 3.46
N PRO A 688 1.55 -16.34 4.24
CA PRO A 688 0.28 -16.37 4.96
C PRO A 688 0.36 -15.54 6.25
N PHE A 689 -0.39 -14.45 6.35
CA PHE A 689 -0.57 -13.70 7.62
C PHE A 689 -1.83 -14.15 8.37
N TYR A 690 -2.21 -15.41 8.16
CA TYR A 690 -3.38 -16.09 8.71
C TYR A 690 -3.01 -17.52 9.12
N ALA A 691 -3.98 -18.23 9.66
CA ALA A 691 -3.85 -19.65 9.99
C ALA A 691 -4.94 -20.49 9.35
N MET A 692 -4.62 -21.75 9.09
CA MET A 692 -5.63 -22.76 8.78
C MET A 692 -5.94 -23.58 10.03
N ASN A 693 -7.22 -23.62 10.41
CA ASN A 693 -7.74 -24.43 11.52
C ASN A 693 -8.91 -25.27 11.02
N ASN A 694 -8.76 -26.61 11.07
CA ASN A 694 -9.76 -27.57 10.57
C ASN A 694 -10.30 -27.26 9.15
N GLY A 695 -9.40 -26.92 8.21
CA GLY A 695 -9.75 -26.57 6.83
C GLY A 695 -10.36 -25.17 6.64
N THR A 696 -10.48 -24.36 7.69
CA THR A 696 -11.00 -22.99 7.66
C THR A 696 -9.89 -21.97 7.91
N GLU A 697 -9.90 -20.86 7.17
CA GLU A 697 -9.02 -19.72 7.43
C GLU A 697 -9.46 -18.98 8.71
N ILE A 698 -8.52 -18.69 9.60
CA ILE A 698 -8.69 -17.82 10.77
C ILE A 698 -7.59 -16.76 10.80
N THR A 699 -7.89 -15.57 11.32
CA THR A 699 -6.91 -14.48 11.41
C THR A 699 -5.77 -14.81 12.38
N TYR A 700 -4.54 -14.39 12.09
CA TYR A 700 -3.44 -14.47 13.04
C TYR A 700 -3.73 -13.64 14.31
N LYS A 701 -4.44 -12.50 14.16
CA LYS A 701 -4.99 -11.73 15.30
C LYS A 701 -5.81 -12.61 16.27
N SER A 702 -6.72 -13.44 15.76
CA SER A 702 -7.53 -14.34 16.58
C SER A 702 -6.73 -15.46 17.29
N ILE A 703 -5.54 -15.80 16.79
CA ILE A 703 -4.59 -16.64 17.56
C ILE A 703 -4.05 -15.85 18.75
N LEU A 704 -3.62 -14.60 18.55
CA LEU A 704 -3.06 -13.77 19.61
C LEU A 704 -4.09 -13.37 20.68
N ASP A 705 -5.37 -13.27 20.32
CA ASP A 705 -6.47 -13.05 21.28
C ASP A 705 -6.61 -14.23 22.27
N VAL A 706 -6.28 -15.47 21.84
CA VAL A 706 -6.26 -16.68 22.69
C VAL A 706 -4.88 -16.90 23.33
N TYR A 707 -3.80 -16.56 22.63
CA TYR A 707 -2.40 -16.77 23.00
C TYR A 707 -1.62 -15.44 23.02
N PRO A 708 -1.93 -14.50 23.93
CA PRO A 708 -1.29 -13.17 23.95
C PRO A 708 0.22 -13.22 24.21
N ASN A 709 0.69 -14.30 24.85
CA ASN A 709 2.11 -14.56 25.15
C ASN A 709 2.73 -15.63 24.22
N LEU A 710 2.21 -15.79 22.99
CA LEU A 710 2.76 -16.71 22.00
C LEU A 710 4.28 -16.49 21.79
N GLU A 711 5.04 -17.59 21.86
CA GLU A 711 6.50 -17.62 21.60
C GLU A 711 6.75 -17.42 20.09
N THR A 712 7.79 -16.66 19.71
CA THR A 712 7.96 -16.11 18.34
C THR A 712 8.27 -17.16 17.28
N GLU A 713 8.79 -18.31 17.70
CA GLU A 713 9.16 -19.45 16.87
C GLU A 713 8.01 -20.45 16.62
N LYS A 714 6.81 -20.19 17.15
CA LYS A 714 5.64 -21.07 16.96
C LYS A 714 4.98 -20.82 15.61
N ASP A 715 4.88 -21.88 14.81
CA ASP A 715 4.06 -21.96 13.60
C ASP A 715 2.74 -22.72 13.82
N THR A 716 2.46 -23.20 15.04
CA THR A 716 1.21 -23.91 15.37
C THR A 716 0.77 -23.79 16.84
N VAL A 717 -0.55 -23.77 17.06
CA VAL A 717 -1.24 -23.81 18.36
C VAL A 717 -2.50 -24.69 18.28
N GLN A 718 -3.20 -24.92 19.40
CA GLN A 718 -4.48 -25.62 19.42
C GLN A 718 -5.65 -24.63 19.59
N ILE A 719 -6.61 -24.63 18.68
CA ILE A 719 -7.85 -23.85 18.78
C ILE A 719 -9.02 -24.79 18.55
N ASN A 720 -9.99 -24.79 19.48
CA ASN A 720 -11.18 -25.65 19.46
C ASN A 720 -10.88 -27.17 19.27
N ASN A 721 -9.78 -27.65 19.88
CA ASN A 721 -9.24 -29.02 19.74
C ASN A 721 -8.71 -29.40 18.35
N TYR A 722 -8.47 -28.41 17.48
CA TYR A 722 -7.81 -28.59 16.18
C TYR A 722 -6.50 -27.80 16.13
N PRO A 723 -5.48 -28.28 15.41
CA PRO A 723 -4.30 -27.47 15.14
C PRO A 723 -4.69 -26.25 14.30
N ALA A 724 -4.25 -25.08 14.72
CA ALA A 724 -4.13 -23.90 13.87
C ALA A 724 -2.68 -23.86 13.37
N ILE A 725 -2.47 -23.80 12.06
CA ILE A 725 -1.14 -23.79 11.42
C ILE A 725 -0.97 -22.46 10.68
N PHE A 726 0.13 -21.75 10.95
CA PHE A 726 0.41 -20.38 10.51
C PHE A 726 1.91 -20.16 10.28
N ASN A 727 2.34 -18.92 10.06
CA ASN A 727 3.75 -18.53 10.16
C ASN A 727 3.93 -17.56 11.33
N GLY A 728 4.75 -17.94 12.31
CA GLY A 728 5.16 -17.10 13.42
C GLY A 728 6.19 -16.05 13.02
N VAL A 729 6.47 -15.14 13.95
CA VAL A 729 7.40 -14.01 13.80
C VAL A 729 8.75 -14.46 13.24
N ASP A 730 9.34 -15.52 13.80
CA ASP A 730 10.69 -15.95 13.41
C ASP A 730 10.70 -16.67 12.05
N THR A 731 9.62 -17.37 11.69
CA THR A 731 9.45 -17.96 10.35
C THR A 731 9.25 -16.89 9.28
N VAL A 732 8.50 -15.82 9.57
CA VAL A 732 8.35 -14.66 8.67
C VAL A 732 9.70 -13.97 8.44
N LYS A 733 10.45 -13.66 9.52
CA LYS A 733 11.81 -13.12 9.42
C LYS A 733 12.72 -14.01 8.58
N LYS A 734 12.78 -15.31 8.89
CA LYS A 734 13.63 -16.26 8.18
C LYS A 734 13.34 -16.30 6.67
N LYS A 735 12.06 -16.22 6.27
CA LYS A 735 11.66 -16.11 4.85
C LYS A 735 12.06 -14.76 4.23
N ALA A 736 11.89 -13.64 4.94
CA ALA A 736 12.27 -12.32 4.47
C ALA A 736 13.80 -12.15 4.31
N ALA A 737 14.59 -12.63 5.28
CA ALA A 737 16.04 -12.70 5.17
C ALA A 737 16.49 -13.56 3.95
N TYR A 738 15.78 -14.65 3.64
CA TYR A 738 16.04 -15.46 2.45
C TYR A 738 15.73 -14.72 1.14
N VAL A 739 14.60 -13.99 1.07
CA VAL A 739 14.24 -13.12 -0.07
C VAL A 739 15.33 -12.06 -0.33
N ALA A 740 15.83 -11.41 0.73
CA ALA A 740 16.92 -10.45 0.63
C ALA A 740 18.23 -11.11 0.16
N ALA A 741 18.62 -12.24 0.77
CA ALA A 741 19.86 -12.96 0.45
C ALA A 741 19.90 -13.56 -0.96
N GLN A 742 18.75 -13.90 -1.54
CA GLN A 742 18.62 -14.37 -2.93
C GLN A 742 18.42 -13.25 -3.95
N ASN A 743 18.45 -11.98 -3.51
CA ASN A 743 18.19 -10.79 -4.34
C ASN A 743 16.87 -10.86 -5.13
N MET A 744 15.81 -11.40 -4.51
CA MET A 744 14.49 -11.47 -5.13
C MET A 744 13.83 -10.07 -5.22
N GLY A 745 12.67 -9.94 -5.87
CA GLY A 745 11.94 -8.66 -5.98
C GLY A 745 11.33 -8.16 -4.66
N GLY A 746 10.83 -9.07 -3.81
CA GLY A 746 10.24 -8.72 -2.52
C GLY A 746 9.31 -9.77 -1.94
N ILE A 747 8.35 -9.33 -1.13
CA ILE A 747 7.28 -10.15 -0.50
C ILE A 747 5.90 -9.53 -0.75
N MET A 748 4.88 -10.39 -0.88
CA MET A 748 3.51 -10.03 -0.50
C MET A 748 2.96 -10.92 0.60
N TYR A 749 1.86 -10.50 1.19
CA TYR A 749 1.11 -11.34 2.13
C TYR A 749 -0.40 -11.22 1.92
N TRP A 750 -1.09 -12.31 2.26
CA TRP A 750 -2.54 -12.35 2.39
C TRP A 750 -2.92 -12.39 3.88
N ASP A 751 -3.70 -11.45 4.43
CA ASP A 751 -4.04 -10.12 3.88
C ASP A 751 -3.96 -9.03 4.99
N SER A 752 -4.12 -7.75 4.65
CA SER A 752 -3.97 -6.64 5.61
C SER A 752 -4.93 -6.65 6.80
N ARG A 753 -6.00 -7.46 6.77
CA ARG A 753 -6.92 -7.67 7.89
C ARG A 753 -6.43 -8.73 8.87
N THR A 754 -5.64 -9.71 8.44
CA THR A 754 -5.50 -10.98 9.18
C THR A 754 -4.46 -10.91 10.32
N ASP A 755 -3.52 -9.97 10.24
CA ASP A 755 -2.49 -9.70 11.25
C ASP A 755 -3.01 -8.82 12.42
N THR A 756 -2.15 -8.58 13.41
CA THR A 756 -2.36 -7.65 14.53
C THR A 756 -1.81 -6.24 14.21
N ASP A 757 -2.15 -5.25 15.03
CA ASP A 757 -1.74 -3.84 14.83
C ASP A 757 -0.21 -3.72 14.80
N TYR A 758 0.34 -2.90 13.88
CA TYR A 758 1.78 -2.84 13.58
C TYR A 758 2.69 -2.53 14.79
N THR A 759 2.19 -1.78 15.77
CA THR A 759 2.91 -1.47 17.01
C THR A 759 3.13 -2.69 17.91
N ASN A 760 2.34 -3.76 17.75
CA ASN A 760 2.49 -5.01 18.48
C ASN A 760 3.82 -5.70 18.09
N SER A 761 4.60 -6.16 19.07
CA SER A 761 5.86 -6.85 18.81
C SER A 761 5.70 -8.21 18.12
N LYS A 762 4.45 -8.73 18.04
CA LYS A 762 4.11 -9.96 17.33
C LYS A 762 3.52 -9.73 15.92
N CYS A 763 3.38 -8.49 15.47
CA CYS A 763 2.91 -8.20 14.11
C CYS A 763 3.84 -8.84 13.07
N LEU A 764 3.24 -9.59 12.13
CA LEU A 764 3.96 -10.29 11.07
C LEU A 764 4.48 -9.32 10.00
N LEU A 765 3.76 -8.24 9.68
CA LEU A 765 4.30 -7.17 8.83
C LEU A 765 5.53 -6.51 9.48
N ARG A 766 5.48 -6.24 10.79
CA ARG A 766 6.63 -5.70 11.52
C ARG A 766 7.81 -6.68 11.56
N ALA A 767 7.54 -7.98 11.69
CA ALA A 767 8.55 -9.03 11.60
C ALA A 767 9.20 -9.09 10.21
N LEU A 768 8.41 -8.95 9.14
CA LEU A 768 8.91 -8.80 7.77
C LEU A 768 9.79 -7.55 7.67
N ASN A 769 9.36 -6.41 8.23
CA ASN A 769 10.08 -5.14 8.11
C ASN A 769 11.40 -5.04 8.90
N THR A 770 11.75 -6.01 9.76
CA THR A 770 13.13 -6.06 10.31
C THR A 770 14.13 -6.59 9.29
N GLU A 771 13.69 -7.37 8.30
CA GLU A 771 14.58 -7.92 7.26
C GLU A 771 14.41 -7.20 5.91
N ILE A 772 13.19 -6.70 5.64
CA ILE A 772 12.79 -6.00 4.42
C ILE A 772 11.89 -4.81 4.77
N ASN A 773 12.49 -3.65 5.00
CA ASN A 773 11.76 -2.42 5.28
C ASN A 773 11.11 -1.85 4.01
N ALA A 774 9.90 -1.32 4.13
CA ALA A 774 9.14 -0.78 3.00
C ALA A 774 9.66 0.57 2.47
N ASN A 775 10.37 1.36 3.29
CA ASN A 775 10.92 2.67 2.90
C ASN A 775 9.87 3.67 2.38
N VAL A 776 8.89 3.98 3.23
CA VAL A 776 7.87 5.03 2.98
C VAL A 776 8.04 6.22 3.95
N PRO A 777 9.17 6.94 3.90
CA PRO A 777 9.47 8.02 4.83
C PRO A 777 8.56 9.24 4.63
N THR A 778 8.48 10.09 5.65
CA THR A 778 7.94 11.45 5.50
C THR A 778 8.95 12.31 4.77
N LEU A 779 8.48 13.12 3.81
CA LEU A 779 9.33 13.99 3.01
C LEU A 779 9.80 15.22 3.77
N ILE A 780 11.12 15.43 3.78
CA ILE A 780 11.78 16.53 4.49
C ILE A 780 12.47 17.42 3.44
N SER A 781 11.86 18.56 3.14
CA SER A 781 12.31 19.49 2.09
C SER A 781 13.34 20.52 2.56
N THR A 782 13.49 20.74 3.87
CA THR A 782 14.53 21.59 4.45
C THR A 782 14.98 21.04 5.79
N VAL A 783 16.30 20.93 5.98
CA VAL A 783 16.91 20.84 7.31
C VAL A 783 17.95 21.94 7.46
N THR A 784 17.81 22.76 8.50
CA THR A 784 18.83 23.73 8.90
C THR A 784 19.92 23.02 9.66
N SER A 785 21.17 23.20 9.24
CA SER A 785 22.33 22.82 10.03
C SER A 785 22.31 23.62 11.34
N LYS A 786 22.21 22.93 12.48
CA LYS A 786 22.63 23.54 13.75
C LYS A 786 24.11 23.92 13.65
N PHE A 787 24.54 24.81 14.55
CA PHE A 787 25.91 25.34 14.68
C PHE A 787 26.29 26.50 13.75
N ALA A 788 25.57 27.61 13.91
CA ALA A 788 26.24 28.90 14.10
C ALA A 788 26.19 29.27 15.59
N ASN A 789 27.35 29.22 16.27
CA ASN A 789 27.58 29.68 17.66
C ASN A 789 26.79 29.01 18.81
N GLY A 790 27.36 27.91 19.33
CA GLY A 790 27.83 27.85 20.73
C GLY A 790 26.84 28.03 21.88
N THR A 791 25.53 28.00 21.64
CA THR A 791 24.49 28.12 22.67
C THR A 791 23.71 26.81 22.70
N LYS A 792 23.42 26.27 23.90
CA LYS A 792 22.51 25.12 24.02
C LYS A 792 21.20 25.47 23.32
N ALA A 793 20.81 24.71 22.31
CA ALA A 793 19.50 24.85 21.69
C ALA A 793 18.43 24.70 22.78
N SER A 794 17.62 25.73 22.97
CA SER A 794 16.32 25.56 23.63
C SER A 794 15.48 24.57 22.80
N SER A 795 14.45 24.02 23.42
CA SER A 795 13.59 22.97 22.87
C SER A 795 12.66 23.43 21.73
N GLU A 796 13.08 24.39 20.90
CA GLU A 796 12.25 25.12 19.94
C GLU A 796 12.68 24.94 18.47
N GLU A 797 13.82 24.29 18.21
CA GLU A 797 14.32 24.00 16.84
C GLU A 797 14.07 22.54 16.42
N GLN A 798 12.82 22.08 16.56
CA GLN A 798 12.31 20.83 15.95
C GLN A 798 11.16 21.08 14.94
N ASP A 799 10.85 22.35 14.65
CA ASP A 799 9.81 22.74 13.71
C ASP A 799 10.34 23.68 12.63
N LEU A 800 10.13 23.27 11.38
CA LEU A 800 9.84 24.05 10.15
C LEU A 800 10.02 23.08 8.98
N ILE A 801 9.02 22.79 8.14
CA ILE A 801 8.01 23.72 7.60
C ILE A 801 6.59 23.37 8.05
N ILE A 802 6.09 24.07 9.07
CA ILE A 802 4.65 24.30 9.23
C ILE A 802 4.38 25.73 8.73
N LYS A 803 3.80 25.85 7.53
CA LYS A 803 3.14 27.10 7.14
C LYS A 803 1.85 27.25 7.95
N ASP A 804 1.92 28.11 8.97
CA ASP A 804 0.82 28.85 9.61
C ASP A 804 -0.42 28.09 10.11
N GLN A 805 -0.32 26.78 10.43
CA GLN A 805 -1.48 26.03 10.92
C GLN A 805 -1.19 25.14 12.13
N LEU A 806 -1.97 25.40 13.19
CA LEU A 806 -2.33 24.46 14.23
C LEU A 806 -2.94 23.20 13.59
N ARG A 807 -2.44 22.01 13.94
CA ARG A 807 -2.78 20.73 13.30
C ARG A 807 -3.15 19.65 14.30
N LEU A 808 -3.80 18.61 13.78
CA LEU A 808 -4.34 17.49 14.54
C LEU A 808 -4.14 16.21 13.72
N TYR A 809 -3.35 15.25 14.21
CA TYR A 809 -3.02 14.02 13.48
C TYR A 809 -2.75 12.82 14.42
N PRO A 810 -3.12 11.58 14.02
CA PRO A 810 -3.99 11.25 12.89
C PRO A 810 -5.39 11.85 13.10
N ASN A 811 -6.08 12.17 12.01
CA ASN A 811 -7.44 12.68 12.04
C ASN A 811 -8.17 12.18 10.78
N PRO A 812 -8.95 11.10 10.88
CA PRO A 812 -9.56 10.59 12.12
C PRO A 812 -8.59 9.84 13.05
N ALA A 813 -8.85 9.87 14.35
CA ALA A 813 -8.09 9.15 15.37
C ALA A 813 -8.90 8.01 15.99
N SER A 814 -8.27 6.88 16.29
CA SER A 814 -8.90 5.80 17.08
C SER A 814 -8.34 5.72 18.50
N ASN A 815 -7.01 5.75 18.67
CA ASN A 815 -6.38 5.51 19.98
C ASN A 815 -5.74 6.77 20.58
N MET A 816 -4.98 7.50 19.76
CA MET A 816 -4.21 8.68 20.14
C MET A 816 -4.38 9.74 19.06
N VAL A 817 -4.37 11.01 19.47
CA VAL A 817 -4.26 12.13 18.54
C VAL A 817 -3.30 13.19 19.08
N THR A 818 -2.39 13.61 18.21
CA THR A 818 -1.42 14.66 18.48
C THR A 818 -1.97 15.99 17.97
N VAL A 819 -2.13 16.93 18.89
CA VAL A 819 -2.33 18.35 18.58
C VAL A 819 -0.94 18.97 18.51
N ARG A 820 -0.55 19.57 17.37
CA ARG A 820 0.71 20.32 17.25
C ARG A 820 0.41 21.76 16.81
N ALA A 821 1.02 22.71 17.50
CA ALA A 821 0.95 24.14 17.25
C ALA A 821 2.33 24.69 16.88
N LYS A 822 2.36 25.92 16.36
CA LYS A 822 3.59 26.68 16.15
C LYS A 822 4.16 27.17 17.49
N ASP A 823 3.30 27.80 18.29
CA ASP A 823 3.65 28.44 19.56
C ASP A 823 3.25 27.55 20.75
N PRO A 824 3.89 27.68 21.94
CA PRO A 824 3.57 26.87 23.11
C PRO A 824 2.09 26.91 23.49
N ILE A 825 1.52 25.75 23.80
CA ILE A 825 0.08 25.63 24.06
C ILE A 825 -0.20 25.94 25.53
N GLU A 826 -0.93 27.02 25.83
CA GLU A 826 -1.34 27.35 27.20
C GLU A 826 -2.37 26.35 27.74
N SER A 827 -3.33 25.92 26.90
CA SER A 827 -4.31 24.90 27.31
C SER A 827 -4.98 24.23 26.12
N ILE A 828 -5.40 22.98 26.32
CA ILE A 828 -6.30 22.25 25.42
C ILE A 828 -7.58 21.89 26.15
N THR A 829 -8.69 22.03 25.42
CA THR A 829 -10.01 21.55 25.81
C THR A 829 -10.61 20.74 24.66
N VAL A 830 -10.98 19.48 24.90
CA VAL A 830 -11.78 18.70 23.93
C VAL A 830 -13.24 18.73 24.36
N LEU A 831 -14.11 19.11 23.43
CA LEU A 831 -15.57 19.13 23.58
C LEU A 831 -16.19 18.06 22.68
N ASN A 832 -17.22 17.36 23.14
CA ASN A 832 -18.06 16.53 22.28
C ASN A 832 -19.09 17.37 21.48
N GLN A 833 -19.90 16.71 20.65
CA GLN A 833 -20.94 17.37 19.83
C GLN A 833 -21.97 18.19 20.64
N LEU A 834 -22.19 17.83 21.92
CA LEU A 834 -23.10 18.54 22.83
C LEU A 834 -22.43 19.71 23.56
N GLY A 835 -21.17 20.01 23.24
CA GLY A 835 -20.37 21.05 23.91
C GLY A 835 -19.85 20.65 25.29
N ALA A 836 -20.06 19.40 25.74
CA ALA A 836 -19.56 18.93 27.02
C ALA A 836 -18.06 18.62 26.94
N ARG A 837 -17.30 19.05 27.95
CA ARG A 837 -15.85 18.90 28.02
C ARG A 837 -15.47 17.47 28.42
N VAL A 838 -14.82 16.75 27.50
CA VAL A 838 -14.35 15.37 27.71
C VAL A 838 -12.86 15.28 28.08
N TYR A 839 -12.09 16.34 27.78
CA TYR A 839 -10.67 16.43 28.17
C TYR A 839 -10.27 17.89 28.40
N PHE A 840 -9.36 18.09 29.36
CA PHE A 840 -8.73 19.36 29.65
C PHE A 840 -7.30 19.13 30.13
N ARG A 841 -6.33 19.87 29.58
CA ARG A 841 -4.95 19.90 30.08
C ARG A 841 -4.47 21.36 30.01
N LYS A 842 -3.77 21.80 31.05
CA LYS A 842 -3.15 23.15 31.17
C LYS A 842 -1.82 23.04 31.91
N ASP A 843 -1.84 22.38 33.06
CA ASP A 843 -0.78 22.46 34.07
C ASP A 843 0.55 21.82 33.67
N HIS A 844 0.56 21.01 32.61
CA HIS A 844 1.74 20.31 32.09
C HIS A 844 2.18 20.78 30.69
N ILE A 845 1.45 21.68 30.03
CA ILE A 845 1.73 22.07 28.62
C ILE A 845 2.65 23.30 28.53
N GLY A 846 3.12 23.83 29.66
CA GLY A 846 3.69 25.18 29.77
C GLY A 846 4.61 25.63 28.62
N ASN A 847 5.60 24.83 28.27
CA ASN A 847 6.50 25.10 27.13
C ASN A 847 6.38 24.05 26.01
N GLU A 848 5.35 23.21 26.03
CA GLU A 848 5.10 22.19 25.00
C GLU A 848 4.31 22.83 23.84
N ASN A 849 4.78 22.69 22.61
CA ASN A 849 4.04 23.09 21.40
C ASN A 849 3.21 21.93 20.79
N PHE A 850 3.23 20.75 21.42
CA PHE A 850 2.37 19.63 21.07
C PHE A 850 1.73 18.99 22.31
N VAL A 851 0.62 18.29 22.12
CA VAL A 851 -0.06 17.51 23.15
C VAL A 851 -0.64 16.26 22.53
N GLU A 852 -0.34 15.11 23.12
CA GLU A 852 -1.03 13.87 22.80
C GLU A 852 -2.28 13.70 23.67
N ILE A 853 -3.37 13.29 23.02
CA ILE A 853 -4.67 13.06 23.64
C ILE A 853 -5.07 11.61 23.37
N ASN A 854 -5.22 10.82 24.43
CA ASN A 854 -5.75 9.47 24.32
C ASN A 854 -7.26 9.53 24.05
N THR A 855 -7.67 9.01 22.90
CA THR A 855 -9.05 8.98 22.41
C THR A 855 -9.68 7.59 22.48
N SER A 856 -8.95 6.56 22.93
CA SER A 856 -9.44 5.17 22.95
C SER A 856 -10.71 4.96 23.81
N GLY A 857 -10.95 5.83 24.80
CA GLY A 857 -12.18 5.86 25.60
C GLY A 857 -13.29 6.76 25.06
N TYR A 858 -13.10 7.43 23.91
CA TYR A 858 -14.08 8.36 23.34
C TYR A 858 -15.01 7.59 22.40
N LYS A 859 -16.31 7.92 22.41
CA LYS A 859 -17.25 7.36 21.43
C LYS A 859 -16.93 7.89 20.04
N SER A 860 -17.01 7.06 19.01
CA SER A 860 -16.88 7.45 17.60
C SER A 860 -17.78 8.65 17.28
N GLY A 861 -17.26 9.66 16.59
CA GLY A 861 -17.99 10.91 16.31
C GLY A 861 -17.11 12.15 16.21
N LEU A 862 -17.74 13.31 16.03
CA LEU A 862 -17.06 14.60 15.91
C LEU A 862 -16.82 15.25 17.29
N TYR A 863 -15.59 15.69 17.51
CA TYR A 863 -15.17 16.46 18.67
C TYR A 863 -14.57 17.79 18.21
N PHE A 864 -14.60 18.78 19.11
CA PHE A 864 -14.00 20.08 18.90
C PHE A 864 -12.83 20.26 19.86
N VAL A 865 -11.62 20.37 19.31
CA VAL A 865 -10.39 20.57 20.08
C VAL A 865 -10.09 22.05 20.09
N LYS A 866 -10.39 22.71 21.20
CA LYS A 866 -10.03 24.10 21.46
C LYS A 866 -8.62 24.17 22.01
N VAL A 867 -7.78 24.97 21.36
CA VAL A 867 -6.38 25.16 21.72
C VAL A 867 -6.17 26.65 21.98
N LYS A 868 -5.67 27.00 23.15
CA LYS A 868 -5.22 28.36 23.44
C LYS A 868 -3.69 28.36 23.42
N LEU A 869 -3.09 29.17 22.56
CA LEU A 869 -1.64 29.36 22.52
C LEU A 869 -1.21 30.40 23.55
N ARG A 870 0.01 30.29 24.05
CA ARG A 870 0.59 31.24 25.01
C ARG A 870 0.85 32.57 24.29
N GLY A 871 0.19 33.64 24.76
CA GLY A 871 0.26 34.97 24.14
C GLY A 871 -0.95 35.29 23.26
N ASP A 872 -1.72 34.30 22.82
CA ASP A 872 -2.98 34.51 22.09
C ASP A 872 -4.11 34.92 23.03
N GLU A 873 -4.83 36.00 22.69
CA GLU A 873 -6.07 36.39 23.37
C GLU A 873 -7.24 35.43 23.10
N LYS A 874 -7.17 34.63 22.03
CA LYS A 874 -8.29 33.79 21.54
C LYS A 874 -7.88 32.33 21.39
N SER A 875 -8.77 31.42 21.75
CA SER A 875 -8.61 29.98 21.46
C SER A 875 -8.97 29.67 20.01
N GLN A 876 -8.10 28.95 19.31
CA GLN A 876 -8.37 28.34 18.02
C GLN A 876 -9.16 27.03 18.21
N THR A 877 -9.93 26.58 17.22
CA THR A 877 -10.76 25.35 17.32
C THR A 877 -10.57 24.46 16.10
N LEU A 878 -10.22 23.20 16.34
CA LEU A 878 -10.05 22.16 15.33
C LEU A 878 -11.19 21.13 15.41
N LYS A 879 -11.49 20.49 14.27
CA LYS A 879 -12.38 19.32 14.20
C LYS A 879 -11.55 18.06 14.37
N LEU A 880 -11.86 17.25 15.38
CA LEU A 880 -11.32 15.90 15.60
C LEU A 880 -12.43 14.90 15.26
N LEU A 881 -12.22 14.01 14.31
CA LEU A 881 -13.08 12.84 14.14
C LEU A 881 -12.48 11.66 14.91
N VAL A 882 -13.23 11.09 15.85
CA VAL A 882 -12.86 9.82 16.49
C VAL A 882 -13.54 8.68 15.74
N ARG A 883 -12.78 7.63 15.41
CA ARG A 883 -13.24 6.37 14.82
C ARG A 883 -13.26 5.27 15.87
#